data_AF-A0A2S7U7X4-F1
#
_entry.id   AF-A0A2S7U7X4-F1
#
_cell.length_a   1.000
_cell.length_b   1.000
_cell.length_c   1.000
_cell.angle_alpha   90.00
_cell.angle_beta   90.00
_cell.angle_gamma   90.00
#
_symmetry.space_group_name_H-M   'P 1'
#
loop_
_entity.id
_entity.type
_entity.pdbx_description
1 polymer ?
#
loop_
_entity_poly.entity_id
_entity_poly.type
_entity_poly.pdbx_seq_one_letter_code
_entity_poly.pdbx_strand_id
1 'polypeptide(L)'
;MTNKDIYLGNLKATSQYNEVKGELVDFQNEKYYKISNHDAMRPFFMSIVSDSNHWMFISSNGGLTAGRKNSDAALFPYYTDDKITESNDITGSKTIIRLHKENRDLLWEPFSNRYTGIYKTSRNLYKNVYGNKLVFEEINHDLNLTYRYSWNSSDIYGFVRKSEIINGSSDEVKMTVLDGLQNLLPATVGEDLQKASSNLVDAYKRTELKEGTGIGIIALSAVIVDKAEPSEALKANIVWSLNVDNPTYLLSSLQLDSFRKGYNVLGETDIKAEKGAYFTVSEMEVAGNSSKEWYYMADVNKNIVSINDISKQIETDADLINKIKENIELGSQKLINLIAASDGLQLTADPLINNRHFANTMFNIMRGGIFDNNYVIEKDDFEEYLKAANREVYNDCIDLLNELPDTFNHNLITKIAYSSNHADFKRLIIEYLPLKFSRRHGDPSRPWNKFSINTRSEVDGSKILDYEGNWRDIFQNWEALAHSYPEFIDGMIHKFLNATTFDGYNPYRVTKGGFDWEVIEEDDPWSYIGYWGDHQIIYLLKFLEFIKDYYPGKLDSFLNEDLFVYANVPYKIKEYADILENPKDTIDFDYRLQEVIEERREEIGADGALLRDTSGHVYRVNLVEKLLATVLAKVSNLIPEAGIWLNTQRPEWNDANNALVGNGVSMVTLYYLRRFLKYFNDFIKNADFETTAVSQELEVFFAGVSKTLKDHQGLLDGAMNDTQRRAVLDGVSQPASNYRSGIYNNNFSGDKKEISKSNLLEFIEITLKYLDHSIDANKRADGMYHAYNLMTVEDNGDVSVSYLSEMLEGQVAVLSSGYLNSKQALEVMDGLKSSALFREDQYSYILYPNKDLPGFEEKNIIPQELVAKSQLLQQLLKNGNQQIVVQDNTGDYHFNANFNNINSLKKALKNLSNGDYKDLVLKEQRQLEKTFEAVFNHKAFTGRSGTFFGYEGLGSIYWHMVSKLLLAVQECCLKAVNEGANDKIIGKMFDHYFEIQAGIGAHKSPELYGAVPTDPYSHTPGTKGAQQPGMTGQVKEDILSRFGELGLVVTDGILSFKPSMLRKSEFLDYAQDFYYVDVHQKKQILKVNTGSLAFTYCQVPIIYTQSIAENILVMFNDGHEVTFDGLSLDRVTSEMLFKRRHKIKWIKVNLNK
;
A
#
# COMPACT_ATOMS: atom_id res chain seq x y z
N MET A 1 -11.95 21.58 -36.38
CA MET A 1 -13.29 22.20 -36.15
C MET A 1 -13.20 23.66 -36.56
N THR A 2 -14.20 24.20 -37.23
CA THR A 2 -14.28 25.63 -37.58
C THR A 2 -14.49 26.45 -36.30
N ASN A 3 -13.43 27.08 -35.79
CA ASN A 3 -13.52 27.98 -34.63
C ASN A 3 -14.26 29.26 -35.04
N LYS A 4 -15.54 29.35 -34.68
CA LYS A 4 -16.18 30.66 -34.56
C LYS A 4 -15.42 31.42 -33.46
N ASP A 5 -15.09 32.68 -33.72
CA ASP A 5 -14.54 33.54 -32.69
C ASP A 5 -15.55 33.69 -31.55
N ILE A 6 -15.12 33.36 -30.33
CA ILE A 6 -15.92 33.52 -29.11
C ILE A 6 -15.50 34.86 -28.48
N TYR A 7 -16.46 35.63 -27.97
CA TYR A 7 -16.22 36.91 -27.31
C TYR A 7 -16.78 36.89 -25.88
N LEU A 8 -16.02 37.43 -24.93
CA LEU A 8 -16.43 37.72 -23.56
C LEU A 8 -16.74 39.23 -23.47
N GLY A 9 -18.00 39.59 -23.64
CA GLY A 9 -18.39 40.98 -23.88
C GLY A 9 -17.78 41.50 -25.19
N ASN A 10 -16.92 42.52 -25.10
CA ASN A 10 -16.21 43.08 -26.26
C ASN A 10 -14.80 42.48 -26.48
N LEU A 11 -14.33 41.60 -25.58
CA LEU A 11 -13.01 40.98 -25.68
C LEU A 11 -13.11 39.67 -26.45
N LYS A 12 -12.25 39.48 -27.44
CA LYS A 12 -12.12 38.18 -28.11
C LYS A 12 -11.53 37.19 -27.11
N ALA A 13 -12.25 36.11 -26.84
CA ALA A 13 -11.80 35.07 -25.93
C ALA A 13 -10.56 34.38 -26.50
N THR A 14 -9.52 34.26 -25.69
CA THR A 14 -8.37 33.42 -26.01
C THR A 14 -8.77 31.96 -25.81
N SER A 15 -8.73 31.17 -26.89
CA SER A 15 -8.84 29.72 -26.81
C SER A 15 -7.65 29.11 -27.55
N GLN A 16 -6.77 28.44 -26.82
CA GLN A 16 -5.73 27.62 -27.42
C GLN A 16 -5.83 26.22 -26.84
N TYR A 17 -6.04 25.25 -27.72
CA TYR A 17 -5.77 23.87 -27.39
C TYR A 17 -4.25 23.68 -27.48
N ASN A 18 -3.59 23.55 -26.33
CA ASN A 18 -2.16 23.34 -26.26
C ASN A 18 -1.89 21.87 -25.95
N GLU A 19 -0.95 21.27 -26.69
CA GLU A 19 -0.56 19.87 -26.49
C GLU A 19 0.09 19.67 -25.11
N VAL A 20 -0.28 18.56 -24.44
CA VAL A 20 0.32 18.15 -23.17
C VAL A 20 1.60 17.39 -23.45
N LYS A 21 2.73 17.90 -22.94
CA LYS A 21 4.04 17.25 -23.10
C LYS A 21 4.72 17.06 -21.75
N GLY A 22 5.19 15.84 -21.50
CA GLY A 22 6.03 15.48 -20.37
C GLY A 22 7.50 15.36 -20.77
N GLU A 23 8.39 16.01 -20.03
CA GLU A 23 9.85 15.90 -20.27
C GLU A 23 10.66 16.15 -19.00
N LEU A 24 11.85 15.54 -18.93
CA LEU A 24 12.83 15.87 -17.89
C LEU A 24 13.59 17.14 -18.26
N VAL A 25 13.71 18.06 -17.31
CA VAL A 25 14.41 19.34 -17.47
C VAL A 25 15.34 19.59 -16.30
N ASP A 26 16.49 20.21 -16.57
CA ASP A 26 17.33 20.82 -15.54
C ASP A 26 16.74 22.18 -15.18
N PHE A 27 16.20 22.30 -13.97
CA PHE A 27 15.51 23.49 -13.47
C PHE A 27 15.93 23.77 -12.03
N GLN A 28 16.34 25.00 -11.75
CA GLN A 28 16.83 25.42 -10.42
C GLN A 28 17.96 24.53 -9.86
N ASN A 29 18.92 24.14 -10.73
CA ASN A 29 20.06 23.25 -10.40
C ASN A 29 19.67 21.84 -9.95
N GLU A 30 18.45 21.41 -10.25
CA GLU A 30 17.97 20.04 -10.01
C GLU A 30 17.25 19.50 -11.23
N LYS A 31 16.99 18.19 -11.26
CA LYS A 31 16.17 17.56 -12.28
C LYS A 31 14.70 17.57 -11.88
N TYR A 32 13.85 18.02 -12.80
CA TYR A 32 12.39 18.01 -12.68
C TYR A 32 11.76 17.27 -13.85
N TYR A 33 10.63 16.61 -13.59
CA TYR A 33 9.69 16.23 -14.65
C TYR A 33 8.70 17.37 -14.84
N LYS A 34 8.72 17.98 -16.03
CA LYS A 34 7.82 19.07 -16.43
C LYS A 34 6.65 18.51 -17.22
N ILE A 35 5.43 18.84 -16.80
CA ILE A 35 4.21 18.68 -17.61
C ILE A 35 3.83 20.06 -18.13
N SER A 36 3.97 20.25 -19.43
CA SER A 36 3.56 21.47 -20.12
C SER A 36 2.06 21.46 -20.36
N ASN A 37 1.39 22.60 -20.16
CA ASN A 37 -0.05 22.76 -20.34
C ASN A 37 -0.87 21.74 -19.50
N HIS A 38 -0.47 21.53 -18.25
CA HIS A 38 -1.12 20.56 -17.36
C HIS A 38 -2.62 20.86 -17.12
N ASP A 39 -3.04 22.10 -17.35
CA ASP A 39 -4.43 22.56 -17.27
C ASP A 39 -5.31 22.06 -18.43
N ALA A 40 -4.72 21.51 -19.49
CA ALA A 40 -5.44 20.77 -20.53
C ALA A 40 -5.78 19.33 -20.09
N MET A 41 -5.19 18.83 -19.00
CA MET A 41 -5.54 17.54 -18.41
C MET A 41 -6.66 17.71 -17.38
N ARG A 42 -7.45 16.64 -17.18
CA ARG A 42 -8.25 16.53 -15.95
C ARG A 42 -7.30 16.65 -14.75
N PRO A 43 -7.62 17.44 -13.71
CA PRO A 43 -6.77 17.52 -12.52
C PRO A 43 -6.54 16.14 -11.91
N PHE A 44 -5.30 15.89 -11.52
CA PHE A 44 -4.86 14.61 -10.93
C PHE A 44 -4.19 14.87 -9.58
N PHE A 45 -4.19 13.85 -8.72
CA PHE A 45 -3.84 14.01 -7.31
C PHE A 45 -2.46 13.44 -7.00
N MET A 46 -1.64 14.16 -6.22
CA MET A 46 -0.26 13.80 -5.89
C MET A 46 -0.03 13.76 -4.38
N SER A 47 0.92 12.93 -3.97
CA SER A 47 1.49 12.94 -2.62
C SER A 47 2.90 13.54 -2.69
N ILE A 48 3.14 14.62 -1.97
CA ILE A 48 4.47 15.24 -1.85
C ILE A 48 5.12 14.73 -0.56
N VAL A 49 6.26 14.08 -0.73
CA VAL A 49 6.95 13.33 0.32
C VAL A 49 7.91 14.23 1.11
N SER A 50 8.28 13.78 2.30
CA SER A 50 9.26 14.45 3.17
C SER A 50 10.10 13.38 3.89
N ASP A 51 11.33 13.74 4.27
CA ASP A 51 12.16 12.93 5.17
C ASP A 51 11.66 12.94 6.62
N SER A 52 10.87 13.96 6.99
CA SER A 52 10.32 14.17 8.32
C SER A 52 8.84 13.75 8.36
N ASN A 53 8.04 14.42 9.20
CA ASN A 53 6.64 14.10 9.44
C ASN A 53 5.65 14.96 8.64
N HIS A 54 6.09 15.66 7.59
CA HIS A 54 5.16 16.40 6.73
C HIS A 54 4.33 15.45 5.88
N TRP A 55 3.06 15.81 5.68
CA TRP A 55 2.21 15.24 4.66
C TRP A 55 1.60 16.38 3.84
N MET A 56 1.62 16.23 2.51
CA MET A 56 0.95 17.15 1.60
C MET A 56 0.33 16.33 0.46
N PHE A 57 -0.98 16.49 0.32
CA PHE A 57 -1.75 15.86 -0.74
C PHE A 57 -2.36 16.98 -1.59
N ILE A 58 -1.96 17.04 -2.86
CA ILE A 58 -2.17 18.21 -3.71
C ILE A 58 -2.60 17.79 -5.12
N SER A 59 -3.62 18.43 -5.63
CA SER A 59 -4.10 18.29 -7.00
C SER A 59 -3.25 19.13 -7.95
N SER A 60 -3.15 18.71 -9.21
CA SER A 60 -2.43 19.44 -10.25
C SER A 60 -3.03 20.82 -10.56
N ASN A 61 -4.23 21.14 -10.07
CA ASN A 61 -4.82 22.49 -10.15
C ASN A 61 -4.47 23.40 -8.94
N GLY A 62 -3.64 22.93 -8.01
CA GLY A 62 -3.19 23.67 -6.83
C GLY A 62 -4.03 23.46 -5.56
N GLY A 63 -5.21 22.84 -5.65
CA GLY A 63 -6.01 22.49 -4.47
C GLY A 63 -5.29 21.45 -3.60
N LEU A 64 -5.17 21.70 -2.29
CA LEU A 64 -4.38 20.86 -1.39
C LEU A 64 -4.97 20.72 0.00
N THR A 65 -4.53 19.65 0.67
CA THR A 65 -4.47 19.55 2.13
C THR A 65 -3.02 19.26 2.54
N ALA A 66 -2.59 19.79 3.68
CA ALA A 66 -1.24 19.57 4.19
C ALA A 66 -1.21 19.71 5.71
N GLY A 67 -0.23 19.10 6.37
CA GLY A 67 0.00 19.16 7.80
C GLY A 67 1.21 18.35 8.23
N ARG A 68 1.37 18.13 9.54
CA ARG A 68 2.45 17.29 10.07
C ARG A 68 1.85 16.14 10.88
N LYS A 69 2.56 15.01 10.99
CA LYS A 69 2.14 13.78 11.70
C LYS A 69 0.88 13.11 11.13
N ASN A 70 -0.30 13.67 11.34
CA ASN A 70 -1.60 13.07 10.96
C ASN A 70 -2.63 14.17 10.61
N SER A 71 -3.84 13.76 10.20
CA SER A 71 -4.93 14.65 9.78
C SER A 71 -5.46 15.59 10.87
N ASP A 72 -5.24 15.28 12.16
CA ASP A 72 -5.62 16.16 13.28
C ASP A 72 -4.65 17.33 13.48
N ALA A 73 -3.46 17.26 12.89
CA ALA A 73 -2.46 18.32 12.87
C ALA A 73 -2.34 18.94 11.48
N ALA A 74 -3.50 19.29 10.91
CA ALA A 74 -3.63 19.86 9.58
C ALA A 74 -3.40 21.39 9.56
N LEU A 75 -2.69 21.85 8.52
CA LEU A 75 -2.57 23.27 8.15
C LEU A 75 -3.77 23.72 7.30
N PHE A 76 -4.23 22.87 6.38
CA PHE A 76 -5.41 23.08 5.55
C PHE A 76 -6.41 21.95 5.77
N PRO A 77 -7.73 22.17 5.67
CA PRO A 77 -8.73 21.15 5.94
C PRO A 77 -8.48 19.81 5.24
N TYR A 78 -8.55 18.72 6.00
CA TYR A 78 -8.40 17.37 5.48
C TYR A 78 -9.76 16.82 5.02
N TYR A 79 -9.96 16.82 3.70
CA TYR A 79 -11.15 16.29 3.03
C TYR A 79 -10.78 15.16 2.06
N THR A 80 -11.77 14.60 1.38
CA THR A 80 -11.55 13.66 0.27
C THR A 80 -10.95 14.38 -0.94
N ASP A 81 -10.25 13.63 -1.81
CA ASP A 81 -9.44 14.17 -2.92
C ASP A 81 -10.26 14.97 -3.95
N ASP A 82 -11.51 14.57 -4.18
CA ASP A 82 -12.50 15.30 -4.98
C ASP A 82 -12.77 16.71 -4.41
N LYS A 83 -13.12 16.81 -3.13
CA LYS A 83 -13.40 18.08 -2.45
C LYS A 83 -12.16 18.96 -2.35
N ILE A 84 -10.98 18.37 -2.17
CA ILE A 84 -9.71 19.12 -2.17
C ILE A 84 -9.47 19.73 -3.55
N THR A 85 -9.64 18.94 -4.61
CA THR A 85 -9.48 19.40 -6.00
C THR A 85 -10.47 20.53 -6.33
N GLU A 86 -11.71 20.45 -5.86
CA GLU A 86 -12.74 21.48 -6.03
C GLU A 86 -12.48 22.76 -5.23
N SER A 87 -11.66 22.68 -4.17
CA SER A 87 -11.42 23.79 -3.24
C SER A 87 -10.32 24.77 -3.66
N ASN A 88 -9.69 24.59 -4.82
CA ASN A 88 -8.49 25.34 -5.23
C ASN A 88 -8.66 26.88 -5.27
N ASP A 89 -9.88 27.41 -5.44
CA ASP A 89 -10.13 28.86 -5.43
C ASP A 89 -10.18 29.45 -4.01
N ILE A 90 -10.46 28.63 -2.99
CA ILE A 90 -10.78 29.06 -1.62
C ILE A 90 -9.86 28.49 -0.53
N THR A 91 -9.04 27.48 -0.84
CA THR A 91 -8.09 26.86 0.10
C THR A 91 -6.70 26.81 -0.52
N GLY A 92 -5.68 27.16 0.27
CA GLY A 92 -4.30 27.08 -0.17
C GLY A 92 -3.77 28.36 -0.81
N SER A 93 -2.96 28.19 -1.87
CA SER A 93 -2.26 29.27 -2.57
C SER A 93 -3.24 30.20 -3.30
N LYS A 94 -3.07 31.52 -3.13
CA LYS A 94 -3.82 32.51 -3.89
C LYS A 94 -2.98 33.74 -4.18
N THR A 95 -2.99 34.18 -5.43
CA THR A 95 -2.21 35.32 -5.93
C THR A 95 -3.06 36.16 -6.87
N ILE A 96 -3.11 37.47 -6.64
CA ILE A 96 -3.82 38.44 -7.46
C ILE A 96 -2.87 39.61 -7.74
N ILE A 97 -2.66 39.92 -9.02
CA ILE A 97 -1.70 40.92 -9.49
C ILE A 97 -2.46 42.03 -10.22
N ARG A 98 -2.27 43.28 -9.79
CA ARG A 98 -2.69 44.47 -10.51
C ARG A 98 -1.47 45.11 -11.15
N LEU A 99 -1.32 44.92 -12.46
CA LEU A 99 -0.24 45.54 -13.23
C LEU A 99 -0.63 46.96 -13.61
N HIS A 100 0.20 47.93 -13.25
CA HIS A 100 -0.05 49.36 -13.51
C HIS A 100 0.51 49.75 -14.88
N LYS A 101 -0.35 50.26 -15.75
CA LYS A 101 0.01 50.91 -17.03
C LYS A 101 -0.47 52.35 -17.00
N GLU A 102 0.12 53.22 -17.83
CA GLU A 102 -0.11 54.68 -17.79
C GLU A 102 -1.59 55.10 -17.73
N ASN A 103 -2.49 54.37 -18.40
CA ASN A 103 -3.91 54.72 -18.50
C ASN A 103 -4.88 53.70 -17.88
N ARG A 104 -4.40 52.59 -17.32
CA ARG A 104 -5.25 51.53 -16.74
C ARG A 104 -4.46 50.54 -15.89
N ASP A 105 -5.16 49.89 -14.97
CA ASP A 105 -4.68 48.68 -14.32
C ASP A 105 -5.14 47.43 -15.08
N LEU A 106 -4.26 46.44 -15.19
CA LEU A 106 -4.54 45.13 -15.72
C LEU A 106 -4.55 44.12 -14.58
N LEU A 107 -5.68 43.46 -14.37
CA LEU A 107 -5.83 42.42 -13.35
C LEU A 107 -5.39 41.07 -13.93
N TRP A 108 -4.55 40.34 -13.22
CA TRP A 108 -4.17 38.96 -13.52
C TRP A 108 -4.21 38.13 -12.23
N GLU A 109 -4.95 37.02 -12.25
CA GLU A 109 -5.07 36.09 -11.12
C GLU A 109 -4.57 34.70 -11.57
N PRO A 110 -3.25 34.44 -11.51
CA PRO A 110 -2.70 33.16 -11.97
C PRO A 110 -3.28 31.98 -11.20
N PHE A 111 -3.41 30.85 -11.88
CA PHE A 111 -3.99 29.59 -11.40
C PHE A 111 -5.49 29.63 -11.04
N SER A 112 -6.16 30.78 -11.14
CA SER A 112 -7.61 30.87 -11.01
C SER A 112 -8.33 30.62 -12.33
N ASN A 113 -9.60 30.18 -12.26
CA ASN A 113 -10.50 30.08 -13.40
C ASN A 113 -11.48 31.27 -13.50
N ARG A 114 -11.30 32.33 -12.68
CA ARG A 114 -12.19 33.50 -12.64
C ARG A 114 -12.19 34.33 -13.93
N TYR A 115 -11.06 34.35 -14.65
CA TYR A 115 -10.86 35.19 -15.84
C TYR A 115 -10.40 34.37 -17.05
N THR A 116 -10.83 33.10 -17.15
CA THR A 116 -10.48 32.22 -18.27
C THR A 116 -10.90 32.83 -19.61
N GLY A 117 -9.98 32.81 -20.57
CA GLY A 117 -10.19 33.37 -21.91
C GLY A 117 -9.91 34.87 -22.04
N ILE A 118 -9.48 35.56 -20.98
CA ILE A 118 -9.08 36.98 -21.07
C ILE A 118 -7.64 37.15 -21.57
N TYR A 119 -6.72 36.31 -21.08
CA TYR A 119 -5.31 36.33 -21.47
C TYR A 119 -4.91 35.05 -22.19
N LYS A 120 -3.89 35.13 -23.04
CA LYS A 120 -3.18 33.96 -23.54
C LYS A 120 -2.19 33.50 -22.46
N THR A 121 -2.45 32.32 -21.89
CA THR A 121 -1.63 31.75 -20.82
C THR A 121 -1.12 30.35 -21.15
N SER A 122 -0.06 29.93 -20.46
CA SER A 122 0.40 28.55 -20.41
C SER A 122 0.65 28.17 -18.96
N ARG A 123 0.12 27.02 -18.51
CA ARG A 123 0.34 26.52 -17.15
C ARG A 123 1.22 25.27 -17.17
N ASN A 124 2.35 25.34 -16.49
CA ASN A 124 3.29 24.22 -16.38
C ASN A 124 3.35 23.72 -14.93
N LEU A 125 3.52 22.42 -14.76
CA LEU A 125 3.71 21.77 -13.47
C LEU A 125 5.06 21.05 -13.47
N TYR A 126 5.83 21.21 -12.40
CA TYR A 126 7.13 20.57 -12.26
C TYR A 126 7.16 19.81 -10.94
N LYS A 127 7.53 18.53 -10.98
CA LYS A 127 7.85 17.75 -9.78
C LYS A 127 9.29 17.29 -9.86
N ASN A 128 10.09 17.50 -8.81
CA ASN A 128 11.49 17.06 -8.86
C ASN A 128 11.57 15.53 -8.86
N VAL A 129 12.71 15.00 -9.32
CA VAL A 129 12.91 13.55 -9.42
C VAL A 129 12.84 12.83 -8.06
N TYR A 130 13.05 13.54 -6.96
CA TYR A 130 12.93 13.00 -5.61
C TYR A 130 11.50 13.02 -5.06
N GLY A 131 10.57 13.75 -5.71
CA GLY A 131 9.16 13.85 -5.35
C GLY A 131 8.82 14.76 -4.16
N ASN A 132 9.79 15.47 -3.57
CA ASN A 132 9.61 16.30 -2.38
C ASN A 132 9.48 17.82 -2.68
N LYS A 133 9.60 18.23 -3.94
CA LYS A 133 9.43 19.62 -4.40
C LYS A 133 8.46 19.68 -5.57
N LEU A 134 7.53 20.63 -5.52
CA LEU A 134 6.50 20.85 -6.54
C LEU A 134 6.45 22.32 -6.92
N VAL A 135 6.45 22.62 -8.23
CA VAL A 135 6.41 23.99 -8.76
C VAL A 135 5.21 24.15 -9.69
N PHE A 136 4.44 25.20 -9.48
CA PHE A 136 3.40 25.66 -10.37
C PHE A 136 3.88 26.91 -11.10
N GLU A 137 3.71 26.95 -12.41
CA GLU A 137 4.10 28.09 -13.25
C GLU A 137 2.93 28.49 -14.15
N GLU A 138 2.59 29.77 -14.17
CA GLU A 138 1.71 30.35 -15.18
C GLU A 138 2.44 31.47 -15.91
N ILE A 139 2.54 31.33 -17.22
CA ILE A 139 3.09 32.34 -18.12
C ILE A 139 1.91 33.09 -18.73
N ASN A 140 1.86 34.41 -18.53
CA ASN A 140 0.93 35.29 -19.22
C ASN A 140 1.65 35.95 -20.41
N HIS A 141 1.35 35.44 -21.61
CA HIS A 141 2.02 35.85 -22.86
C HIS A 141 1.64 37.26 -23.30
N ASP A 142 0.47 37.75 -22.91
CA ASP A 142 0.03 39.10 -23.28
C ASP A 142 0.69 40.17 -22.40
N LEU A 143 1.00 39.82 -21.14
CA LEU A 143 1.69 40.70 -20.20
C LEU A 143 3.22 40.54 -20.23
N ASN A 144 3.74 39.50 -20.88
CA ASN A 144 5.15 39.07 -20.78
C ASN A 144 5.60 38.86 -19.33
N LEU A 145 4.72 38.29 -18.50
CA LEU A 145 4.98 38.00 -17.09
C LEU A 145 4.83 36.51 -16.83
N THR A 146 5.70 35.98 -15.97
CA THR A 146 5.58 34.62 -15.45
C THR A 146 5.49 34.68 -13.93
N TYR A 147 4.49 34.00 -13.38
CA TYR A 147 4.35 33.82 -11.94
C TYR A 147 4.59 32.36 -11.60
N ARG A 148 5.44 32.12 -10.61
CA ARG A 148 5.75 30.80 -10.09
C ARG A 148 5.59 30.74 -8.59
N TYR A 149 5.11 29.62 -8.09
CA TYR A 149 5.31 29.25 -6.70
C TYR A 149 5.73 27.79 -6.56
N SER A 150 6.55 27.49 -5.54
CA SER A 150 6.95 26.13 -5.20
C SER A 150 6.64 25.77 -3.76
N TRP A 151 6.25 24.52 -3.53
CA TRP A 151 6.10 23.92 -2.21
C TRP A 151 7.32 23.08 -1.86
N ASN A 152 7.86 23.31 -0.66
CA ASN A 152 9.00 22.60 -0.10
C ASN A 152 8.71 22.30 1.38
N SER A 153 9.38 21.28 1.95
CA SER A 153 9.31 20.98 3.38
C SER A 153 10.61 21.34 4.09
N SER A 154 10.52 21.88 5.30
CA SER A 154 11.61 22.14 6.23
C SER A 154 11.25 21.56 7.60
N ASP A 155 12.10 20.70 8.16
CA ASP A 155 11.85 20.09 9.47
C ASP A 155 11.66 21.15 10.57
N ILE A 156 12.41 22.25 10.46
CA ILE A 156 12.44 23.36 11.44
C ILE A 156 11.31 24.37 11.19
N TYR A 157 11.07 24.74 9.92
CA TYR A 157 10.21 25.88 9.56
C TYR A 157 8.85 25.48 8.95
N GLY A 158 8.56 24.18 8.87
CA GLY A 158 7.32 23.65 8.31
C GLY A 158 7.31 23.66 6.79
N PHE A 159 6.20 24.07 6.20
CA PHE A 159 6.04 24.22 4.76
C PHE A 159 6.58 25.55 4.27
N VAL A 160 7.42 25.52 3.24
CA VAL A 160 7.99 26.71 2.61
C VAL A 160 7.42 26.88 1.21
N ARG A 161 6.62 27.93 1.05
CA ARG A 161 6.13 28.39 -0.26
C ARG A 161 7.03 29.49 -0.79
N LYS A 162 7.87 29.18 -1.77
CA LYS A 162 8.68 30.18 -2.48
C LYS A 162 7.87 30.73 -3.64
N SER A 163 7.77 32.05 -3.77
CA SER A 163 7.14 32.72 -4.91
C SER A 163 8.15 33.49 -5.74
N GLU A 164 7.88 33.61 -7.03
CA GLU A 164 8.70 34.35 -7.99
C GLU A 164 7.81 35.00 -9.04
N ILE A 165 8.03 36.29 -9.31
CA ILE A 165 7.49 37.00 -10.46
C ILE A 165 8.64 37.35 -11.41
N ILE A 166 8.47 37.08 -12.70
CA ILE A 166 9.50 37.27 -13.72
C ILE A 166 8.96 38.20 -14.79
N ASN A 167 9.71 39.26 -15.05
CA ASN A 167 9.42 40.18 -16.14
C ASN A 167 10.21 39.78 -17.38
N GLY A 168 9.52 39.20 -18.37
CA GLY A 168 10.11 38.82 -19.66
C GLY A 168 10.18 39.96 -20.67
N SER A 169 9.72 41.17 -20.33
CA SER A 169 9.83 42.34 -21.18
C SER A 169 11.14 43.10 -20.96
N SER A 170 11.49 44.01 -21.87
CA SER A 170 12.65 44.91 -21.73
C SER A 170 12.40 46.05 -20.75
N ASP A 171 11.15 46.38 -20.50
CA ASP A 171 10.76 47.58 -19.76
C ASP A 171 10.50 47.22 -18.29
N GLU A 172 10.69 48.16 -17.39
CA GLU A 172 10.27 47.99 -16.00
C GLU A 172 8.74 47.86 -15.90
N VAL A 173 8.29 46.95 -15.04
CA VAL A 173 6.88 46.80 -14.71
C VAL A 173 6.62 47.19 -13.27
N LYS A 174 5.54 47.94 -13.05
CA LYS A 174 5.05 48.30 -11.72
C LYS A 174 3.74 47.57 -11.46
N MET A 175 3.61 46.95 -10.30
CA MET A 175 2.43 46.18 -9.95
C MET A 175 2.16 46.21 -8.46
N THR A 176 0.89 46.06 -8.09
CA THR A 176 0.51 45.70 -6.72
C THR A 176 0.21 44.20 -6.69
N VAL A 177 0.89 43.46 -5.82
CA VAL A 177 0.73 42.02 -5.66
C VAL A 177 0.08 41.72 -4.32
N LEU A 178 -1.07 41.04 -4.37
CA LEU A 178 -1.67 40.36 -3.23
C LEU A 178 -1.34 38.87 -3.36
N ASP A 179 -0.61 38.31 -2.42
CA ASP A 179 -0.19 36.92 -2.47
C ASP A 179 -0.20 36.28 -1.08
N GLY A 180 -0.51 34.98 -1.00
CA GLY A 180 -0.58 34.32 0.29
C GLY A 180 -1.33 32.98 0.31
N LEU A 181 -1.77 32.62 1.51
CA LEU A 181 -2.45 31.37 1.85
C LEU A 181 -3.81 31.66 2.48
N GLN A 182 -4.84 30.85 2.18
CA GLN A 182 -6.18 31.00 2.74
C GLN A 182 -6.79 29.68 3.21
N ASN A 183 -7.80 29.80 4.08
CA ASN A 183 -8.50 28.70 4.75
C ASN A 183 -7.55 27.84 5.59
N LEU A 184 -6.67 28.52 6.34
CA LEU A 184 -5.77 27.93 7.31
C LEU A 184 -6.56 27.45 8.53
N LEU A 185 -6.27 26.24 8.99
CA LEU A 185 -6.87 25.69 10.20
C LEU A 185 -6.12 26.15 11.46
N PRO A 186 -6.83 26.34 12.59
CA PRO A 186 -6.22 26.37 13.91
C PRO A 186 -5.68 24.98 14.34
N ALA A 187 -4.66 24.96 15.20
CA ALA A 187 -3.95 23.74 15.61
C ALA A 187 -4.80 22.67 16.32
N THR A 188 -5.91 23.04 16.97
CA THR A 188 -6.71 22.15 17.83
C THR A 188 -8.01 21.68 17.18
N VAL A 189 -8.13 21.82 15.86
CA VAL A 189 -9.30 21.37 15.10
C VAL A 189 -8.97 20.05 14.41
N GLY A 190 -9.48 18.95 14.97
CA GLY A 190 -9.35 17.61 14.39
C GLY A 190 -10.18 17.40 13.12
N GLU A 191 -9.87 16.32 12.40
CA GLU A 191 -10.50 15.95 11.13
C GLU A 191 -12.02 15.81 11.23
N ASP A 192 -12.49 15.07 12.24
CA ASP A 192 -13.89 14.70 12.39
C ASP A 192 -14.77 15.93 12.64
N LEU A 193 -14.33 16.84 13.53
CA LEU A 193 -15.03 18.09 13.81
C LEU A 193 -15.06 19.01 12.60
N GLN A 194 -13.95 19.13 11.87
CA GLN A 194 -13.87 19.96 10.66
C GLN A 194 -14.74 19.44 9.52
N LYS A 195 -14.90 18.11 9.40
CA LYS A 195 -15.78 17.47 8.41
C LYS A 195 -17.26 17.64 8.77
N ALA A 196 -17.62 17.43 10.03
CA ALA A 196 -19.00 17.45 10.47
C ALA A 196 -19.58 18.87 10.62
N SER A 197 -18.79 19.80 11.19
CA SER A 197 -19.32 21.06 11.75
C SER A 197 -18.39 22.26 11.51
N SER A 198 -17.82 22.39 10.31
CA SER A 198 -16.87 23.48 9.98
C SER A 198 -17.39 24.89 10.26
N ASN A 199 -18.70 25.13 10.14
CA ASN A 199 -19.35 26.40 10.47
C ASN A 199 -19.34 26.71 11.98
N LEU A 200 -19.48 25.70 12.84
CA LEU A 200 -19.30 25.86 14.29
C LEU A 200 -17.84 26.21 14.59
N VAL A 201 -16.90 25.51 13.95
CA VAL A 201 -15.47 25.81 14.12
C VAL A 201 -15.17 27.27 13.77
N ASP A 202 -15.73 27.78 12.66
CA ASP A 202 -15.55 29.17 12.24
C ASP A 202 -15.85 30.15 13.38
N ALA A 203 -16.93 29.96 14.16
CA ALA A 203 -17.30 30.85 15.27
C ALA A 203 -16.25 30.96 16.39
N TYR A 204 -15.35 29.98 16.53
CA TYR A 204 -14.27 29.96 17.51
C TYR A 204 -12.94 30.46 16.95
N LYS A 205 -12.81 30.65 15.62
CA LYS A 205 -11.57 31.06 15.01
C LYS A 205 -11.19 32.48 15.40
N ARG A 206 -9.90 32.67 15.70
CA ARG A 206 -9.27 33.97 15.86
C ARG A 206 -7.91 33.96 15.17
N THR A 207 -7.70 34.90 14.26
CA THR A 207 -6.43 35.07 13.55
C THR A 207 -5.84 36.43 13.90
N GLU A 208 -4.61 36.43 14.43
CA GLU A 208 -3.94 37.62 14.94
C GLU A 208 -2.62 37.88 14.20
N LEU A 209 -2.21 39.14 14.10
CA LEU A 209 -0.90 39.54 13.56
C LEU A 209 0.03 39.96 14.71
N LYS A 210 1.19 39.34 14.80
CA LYS A 210 2.31 39.86 15.60
C LYS A 210 3.03 40.94 14.80
N GLU A 211 2.57 42.18 14.91
CA GLU A 211 2.97 43.31 14.05
C GLU A 211 4.48 43.50 13.92
N GLY A 212 5.26 43.34 15.00
CA GLY A 212 6.71 43.57 14.99
C GLY A 212 7.49 42.64 14.06
N THR A 213 6.93 41.48 13.70
CA THR A 213 7.58 40.48 12.84
C THR A 213 6.70 39.96 11.71
N GLY A 214 5.45 40.43 11.63
CA GLY A 214 4.51 40.01 10.59
C GLY A 214 4.07 38.56 10.70
N ILE A 215 4.18 37.90 11.86
CA ILE A 215 3.72 36.53 12.05
C ILE A 215 2.19 36.51 12.21
N GLY A 216 1.49 35.78 11.35
CA GLY A 216 0.08 35.44 11.52
C GLY A 216 -0.09 34.24 12.45
N ILE A 217 -0.93 34.37 13.47
CA ILE A 217 -1.24 33.36 14.48
C ILE A 217 -2.69 32.91 14.28
N ILE A 218 -2.89 31.65 13.89
CA ILE A 218 -4.20 31.06 13.60
C ILE A 218 -4.58 30.13 14.76
N ALA A 219 -5.52 30.56 15.59
CA ALA A 219 -5.91 29.87 16.82
C ALA A 219 -7.44 29.75 16.98
N LEU A 220 -7.84 28.99 17.99
CA LEU A 220 -9.21 29.05 18.53
C LEU A 220 -9.22 29.97 19.76
N SER A 221 -10.36 30.59 20.03
CA SER A 221 -10.58 31.27 21.31
C SER A 221 -10.65 30.30 22.50
N ALA A 222 -11.11 29.07 22.26
CA ALA A 222 -11.16 27.96 23.20
C ALA A 222 -11.20 26.64 22.41
N VAL A 223 -10.69 25.56 22.98
CA VAL A 223 -10.87 24.21 22.40
C VAL A 223 -12.35 23.85 22.47
N ILE A 224 -12.87 23.30 21.38
CA ILE A 224 -14.30 22.98 21.25
C ILE A 224 -14.56 21.65 21.96
N VAL A 225 -15.30 21.69 23.06
CA VAL A 225 -15.71 20.51 23.84
C VAL A 225 -17.18 20.64 24.26
N ASP A 226 -17.89 19.53 24.37
CA ASP A 226 -19.27 19.51 24.87
C ASP A 226 -19.34 19.52 26.41
N LYS A 227 -18.22 19.17 27.07
CA LYS A 227 -18.11 19.25 28.53
C LYS A 227 -18.23 20.70 28.99
N ALA A 228 -19.04 20.95 30.02
CA ALA A 228 -19.21 22.27 30.63
C ALA A 228 -18.00 22.63 31.52
N GLU A 229 -16.81 22.71 30.94
CA GLU A 229 -15.55 23.06 31.60
C GLU A 229 -14.72 24.03 30.76
N PRO A 230 -13.82 24.82 31.37
CA PRO A 230 -12.85 25.61 30.63
C PRO A 230 -11.96 24.73 29.76
N SER A 231 -11.75 25.12 28.50
CA SER A 231 -10.89 24.38 27.56
C SER A 231 -10.00 25.36 26.78
N GLU A 232 -8.81 25.64 27.33
CA GLU A 232 -7.90 26.65 26.80
C GLU A 232 -7.20 26.18 25.51
N ALA A 233 -7.14 27.05 24.50
CA ALA A 233 -6.42 26.81 23.25
C ALA A 233 -5.03 27.44 23.30
N LEU A 234 -4.03 26.68 23.77
CA LEU A 234 -2.66 27.17 23.98
C LEU A 234 -1.68 26.85 22.84
N LYS A 235 -2.19 26.37 21.71
CA LYS A 235 -1.43 26.10 20.48
C LYS A 235 -2.08 26.82 19.30
N ALA A 236 -1.26 27.23 18.34
CA ALA A 236 -1.68 27.87 17.10
C ALA A 236 -0.92 27.29 15.91
N ASN A 237 -1.54 27.35 14.73
CA ASN A 237 -0.79 27.26 13.48
C ASN A 237 -0.29 28.66 13.14
N ILE A 238 0.84 28.77 12.46
CA ILE A 238 1.43 30.07 12.11
C ILE A 238 1.80 30.17 10.65
N VAL A 239 1.75 31.39 10.11
CA VAL A 239 2.31 31.74 8.81
C VAL A 239 3.08 33.05 8.91
N TRP A 240 4.22 33.15 8.23
CA TRP A 240 5.03 34.37 8.19
C TRP A 240 5.77 34.48 6.86
N SER A 241 6.19 35.69 6.50
CA SER A 241 6.83 35.97 5.19
C SER A 241 8.19 36.63 5.31
N LEU A 242 9.05 36.41 4.32
CA LEU A 242 10.34 37.09 4.14
C LEU A 242 10.49 37.65 2.72
N ASN A 243 11.31 38.69 2.60
CA ASN A 243 11.63 39.38 1.35
C ASN A 243 10.41 40.00 0.63
N VAL A 244 9.44 40.48 1.41
CA VAL A 244 8.32 41.31 0.94
C VAL A 244 8.52 42.72 1.49
N ASP A 245 8.55 43.73 0.61
CA ASP A 245 8.83 45.10 1.00
C ASP A 245 7.58 45.77 1.58
N ASN A 246 7.66 46.23 2.83
CA ASN A 246 6.62 46.97 3.56
C ASN A 246 5.18 46.44 3.32
N PRO A 247 4.92 45.14 3.55
CA PRO A 247 3.63 44.55 3.21
C PRO A 247 2.51 45.08 4.10
N THR A 248 1.34 45.25 3.50
CA THR A 248 0.07 45.24 4.25
C THR A 248 -0.37 43.79 4.43
N TYR A 249 -0.68 43.39 5.66
CA TYR A 249 -1.11 42.03 5.97
C TYR A 249 -2.64 41.91 5.99
N LEU A 250 -3.16 40.84 5.39
CA LEU A 250 -4.55 40.40 5.59
C LEU A 250 -4.54 39.04 6.29
N LEU A 251 -5.39 38.88 7.29
CA LEU A 251 -5.54 37.67 8.11
C LEU A 251 -6.78 36.86 7.75
N SER A 252 -7.53 37.32 6.76
CA SER A 252 -8.76 36.72 6.24
C SER A 252 -8.86 36.89 4.72
N SER A 253 -9.82 36.20 4.11
CA SER A 253 -10.13 36.36 2.68
C SER A 253 -11.20 37.43 2.40
N LEU A 254 -11.62 38.22 3.40
CA LEU A 254 -12.75 39.17 3.28
C LEU A 254 -12.53 40.24 2.22
N GLN A 255 -11.29 40.72 2.07
CA GLN A 255 -10.96 41.84 1.19
C GLN A 255 -10.46 41.42 -0.21
N LEU A 256 -10.42 40.11 -0.53
CA LEU A 256 -9.93 39.64 -1.83
C LEU A 256 -10.74 40.18 -3.01
N ASP A 257 -12.07 40.16 -2.91
CA ASP A 257 -12.94 40.69 -3.96
C ASP A 257 -12.83 42.22 -4.10
N SER A 258 -12.57 42.93 -3.00
CA SER A 258 -12.31 44.36 -3.03
C SER A 258 -11.03 44.65 -3.83
N PHE A 259 -9.96 43.89 -3.58
CA PHE A 259 -8.72 44.01 -4.34
C PHE A 259 -8.92 43.70 -5.83
N ARG A 260 -9.64 42.61 -6.18
CA ARG A 260 -9.99 42.26 -7.57
C ARG A 260 -10.73 43.38 -8.29
N LYS A 261 -11.61 44.09 -7.59
CA LYS A 261 -12.40 45.21 -8.15
C LYS A 261 -11.62 46.53 -8.26
N GLY A 262 -10.34 46.54 -7.86
CA GLY A 262 -9.49 47.71 -7.93
C GLY A 262 -9.54 48.62 -6.69
N TYR A 263 -10.23 48.22 -5.63
CA TYR A 263 -10.25 48.97 -4.37
C TYR A 263 -8.97 48.70 -3.56
N ASN A 264 -8.58 49.69 -2.74
CA ASN A 264 -7.51 49.51 -1.76
C ASN A 264 -7.99 48.60 -0.63
N VAL A 265 -7.06 47.84 -0.04
CA VAL A 265 -7.32 47.00 1.15
C VAL A 265 -6.78 47.68 2.40
N LEU A 266 -7.32 47.29 3.55
CA LEU A 266 -6.88 47.75 4.87
C LEU A 266 -6.17 46.60 5.61
N GLY A 267 -5.07 46.89 6.29
CA GLY A 267 -4.35 45.91 7.09
C GLY A 267 -5.22 45.33 8.21
N GLU A 268 -5.09 44.02 8.44
CA GLU A 268 -5.84 43.27 9.44
C GLU A 268 -4.89 42.78 10.56
N THR A 269 -5.27 42.98 11.82
CA THR A 269 -4.44 42.60 12.98
C THR A 269 -5.11 41.64 13.96
N ASP A 270 -6.45 41.58 13.99
CA ASP A 270 -7.25 40.65 14.80
C ASP A 270 -8.59 40.40 14.11
N ILE A 271 -8.75 39.22 13.50
CA ILE A 271 -9.99 38.77 12.85
C ILE A 271 -10.59 37.61 13.64
N LYS A 272 -11.91 37.64 13.84
CA LYS A 272 -12.67 36.66 14.62
C LYS A 272 -13.80 36.08 13.79
N ALA A 273 -14.17 34.84 14.10
CA ALA A 273 -15.31 34.16 13.51
C ALA A 273 -15.21 33.94 11.98
N GLU A 274 -14.00 33.93 11.42
CA GLU A 274 -13.74 33.80 9.99
C GLU A 274 -12.63 32.77 9.72
N LYS A 275 -12.59 32.25 8.49
CA LYS A 275 -11.50 31.38 8.04
C LYS A 275 -10.18 32.15 8.06
N GLY A 276 -9.18 31.60 8.74
CA GLY A 276 -7.85 32.18 8.79
C GLY A 276 -7.20 32.23 7.41
N ALA A 277 -6.54 33.34 7.12
CA ALA A 277 -5.70 33.51 5.94
C ALA A 277 -4.43 34.28 6.33
N TYR A 278 -3.48 34.33 5.42
CA TYR A 278 -2.29 35.15 5.54
C TYR A 278 -1.91 35.64 4.14
N PHE A 279 -2.18 36.91 3.87
CA PHE A 279 -1.81 37.57 2.63
C PHE A 279 -0.87 38.73 2.91
N THR A 280 0.09 38.91 2.02
CA THR A 280 0.85 40.16 1.91
C THR A 280 0.37 40.93 0.69
N VAL A 281 0.21 42.25 0.84
CA VAL A 281 -0.05 43.18 -0.25
C VAL A 281 1.10 44.16 -0.30
N SER A 282 1.80 44.19 -1.43
CA SER A 282 2.96 45.06 -1.62
C SER A 282 3.02 45.62 -3.04
N GLU A 283 3.57 46.83 -3.16
CA GLU A 283 3.95 47.40 -4.44
C GLU A 283 5.31 46.83 -4.86
N MET A 284 5.41 46.43 -6.12
CA MET A 284 6.62 45.83 -6.69
C MET A 284 6.98 46.52 -7.99
N GLU A 285 8.26 46.89 -8.09
CA GLU A 285 8.91 47.32 -9.32
C GLU A 285 9.88 46.22 -9.75
N VAL A 286 9.71 45.69 -10.97
CA VAL A 286 10.54 44.62 -11.51
C VAL A 286 11.14 45.08 -12.83
N ALA A 287 12.46 45.27 -12.84
CA ALA A 287 13.19 45.70 -14.03
C ALA A 287 13.01 44.71 -15.19
N GLY A 288 13.22 45.18 -16.42
CA GLY A 288 13.16 44.33 -17.60
C GLY A 288 14.12 43.14 -17.51
N ASN A 289 13.67 41.97 -17.96
CA ASN A 289 14.42 40.71 -17.92
C ASN A 289 14.96 40.34 -16.52
N SER A 290 14.23 40.70 -15.46
CA SER A 290 14.59 40.37 -14.07
C SER A 290 13.45 39.67 -13.34
N SER A 291 13.74 39.15 -12.14
CA SER A 291 12.74 38.52 -11.28
C SER A 291 12.84 39.03 -9.84
N LYS A 292 11.72 38.91 -9.11
CA LYS A 292 11.64 39.17 -7.67
C LYS A 292 11.10 37.93 -6.97
N GLU A 293 11.76 37.50 -5.90
CA GLU A 293 11.40 36.32 -5.12
C GLU A 293 11.02 36.66 -3.68
N TRP A 294 10.08 35.92 -3.09
CA TRP A 294 9.70 36.04 -1.67
C TRP A 294 9.23 34.69 -1.12
N TYR A 295 9.10 34.60 0.20
CA TYR A 295 8.90 33.32 0.90
C TYR A 295 7.76 33.41 1.91
N TYR A 296 6.98 32.34 2.02
CA TYR A 296 6.06 32.08 3.14
C TYR A 296 6.45 30.79 3.83
N MET A 297 6.49 30.85 5.16
CA MET A 297 6.73 29.70 6.02
C MET A 297 5.46 29.46 6.81
N ALA A 298 4.95 28.23 6.78
CA ALA A 298 3.74 27.83 7.46
C ALA A 298 3.97 26.55 8.26
N ASP A 299 3.69 26.58 9.56
CA ASP A 299 3.92 25.43 10.43
C ASP A 299 2.78 25.25 11.44
N VAL A 300 2.65 24.02 11.94
CA VAL A 300 1.53 23.59 12.77
C VAL A 300 1.93 23.40 14.24
N ASN A 301 0.94 23.39 15.13
CA ASN A 301 1.10 23.01 16.54
C ASN A 301 2.13 23.81 17.34
N LYS A 302 2.24 25.13 17.11
CA LYS A 302 3.18 26.00 17.83
C LYS A 302 2.59 26.55 19.11
N ASN A 303 3.40 26.58 20.16
CA ASN A 303 3.10 27.30 21.39
C ASN A 303 3.74 28.71 21.35
N ILE A 304 3.43 29.53 22.35
CA ILE A 304 3.94 30.91 22.41
C ILE A 304 5.48 31.01 22.49
N VAL A 305 6.16 30.00 23.04
CA VAL A 305 7.62 29.96 23.13
C VAL A 305 8.20 29.83 21.72
N SER A 306 7.76 28.82 20.96
CA SER A 306 8.22 28.62 19.57
C SER A 306 7.90 29.82 18.66
N ILE A 307 6.76 30.48 18.87
CA ILE A 307 6.39 31.70 18.12
C ILE A 307 7.35 32.84 18.42
N ASN A 308 7.71 33.04 19.68
CA ASN A 308 8.66 34.08 20.09
C ASN A 308 10.09 33.77 19.61
N ASP A 309 10.49 32.50 19.56
CA ASP A 309 11.80 32.10 19.02
C ASP A 309 11.90 32.40 17.51
N ILE A 310 10.83 32.15 16.75
CA ILE A 310 10.76 32.51 15.32
C ILE A 310 10.76 34.04 15.16
N SER A 311 9.98 34.76 15.97
CA SER A 311 9.98 36.23 15.98
C SER A 311 11.39 36.77 16.21
N LYS A 312 12.13 36.19 17.17
CA LYS A 312 13.49 36.62 17.46
C LYS A 312 14.44 36.38 16.28
N GLN A 313 14.30 35.25 15.59
CA GLN A 313 15.07 34.96 14.38
C GLN A 313 14.77 35.99 13.27
N ILE A 314 13.51 36.31 13.02
CA ILE A 314 13.12 37.32 12.01
C ILE A 314 13.78 38.68 12.30
N GLU A 315 13.83 39.09 13.58
CA GLU A 315 14.41 40.38 13.98
C GLU A 315 15.94 40.42 13.94
N THR A 316 16.61 39.29 14.18
CA THR A 316 18.06 39.29 14.49
C THR A 316 18.92 38.49 13.53
N ASP A 317 18.34 37.62 12.74
CA ASP A 317 19.07 36.70 11.86
C ASP A 317 19.02 37.17 10.41
N ALA A 318 20.02 37.96 10.02
CA ALA A 318 20.15 38.47 8.65
C ALA A 318 20.33 37.36 7.59
N ASP A 319 20.65 36.12 8.01
CA ASP A 319 20.92 34.98 7.12
C ASP A 319 19.78 33.94 7.11
N LEU A 320 18.63 34.28 7.68
CA LEU A 320 17.50 33.36 7.88
C LEU A 320 17.02 32.70 6.58
N ILE A 321 16.99 33.44 5.47
CA ILE A 321 16.61 32.89 4.15
C ILE A 321 17.55 31.76 3.73
N ASN A 322 18.87 31.92 3.94
CA ASN A 322 19.83 30.88 3.57
C ASN A 322 19.69 29.66 4.47
N LYS A 323 19.47 29.84 5.79
CA LYS A 323 19.19 28.73 6.71
C LYS A 323 17.94 27.95 6.33
N ILE A 324 16.89 28.63 5.86
CA ILE A 324 15.68 27.97 5.35
C ILE A 324 16.01 27.14 4.11
N LYS A 325 16.72 27.72 3.14
CA LYS A 325 17.16 27.02 1.91
C LYS A 325 18.02 25.79 2.26
N GLU A 326 19.00 25.95 3.15
CA GLU A 326 19.85 24.86 3.62
C GLU A 326 19.04 23.75 4.30
N ASN A 327 18.00 24.08 5.08
CA ASN A 327 17.16 23.08 5.73
C ASN A 327 16.27 22.31 4.74
N ILE A 328 15.78 22.96 3.67
CA ILE A 328 15.08 22.31 2.56
C ILE A 328 16.01 21.32 1.84
N GLU A 329 17.25 21.73 1.55
CA GLU A 329 18.24 20.86 0.93
C GLU A 329 18.66 19.71 1.86
N LEU A 330 18.76 19.96 3.17
CA LEU A 330 19.00 18.92 4.17
C LEU A 330 17.87 17.88 4.19
N GLY A 331 16.62 18.31 4.07
CA GLY A 331 15.48 17.40 3.97
C GLY A 331 15.55 16.51 2.72
N SER A 332 15.85 17.12 1.56
CA SER A 332 16.11 16.37 0.32
C SER A 332 17.26 15.37 0.51
N GLN A 333 18.32 15.77 1.20
CA GLN A 333 19.46 14.90 1.45
C GLN A 333 19.12 13.72 2.35
N LYS A 334 18.39 13.96 3.45
CA LYS A 334 17.95 12.90 4.35
C LYS A 334 17.02 11.92 3.64
N LEU A 335 16.13 12.40 2.78
CA LEU A 335 15.26 11.55 1.97
C LEU A 335 16.08 10.65 1.02
N ILE A 336 17.04 11.22 0.30
CA ILE A 336 17.96 10.46 -0.56
C ILE A 336 18.72 9.41 0.25
N ASN A 337 19.19 9.75 1.45
CA ASN A 337 19.88 8.80 2.33
C ASN A 337 18.99 7.61 2.73
N LEU A 338 17.73 7.84 3.10
CA LEU A 338 16.77 6.78 3.43
C LEU A 338 16.55 5.84 2.22
N ILE A 339 16.40 6.40 1.03
CA ILE A 339 16.10 5.66 -0.20
C ILE A 339 17.33 4.91 -0.71
N ALA A 340 18.51 5.54 -0.65
CA ALA A 340 19.78 4.92 -1.01
C ALA A 340 20.13 3.75 -0.09
N ALA A 341 19.74 3.83 1.18
CA ALA A 341 19.93 2.75 2.13
C ALA A 341 19.13 1.49 1.75
N SER A 342 18.07 1.61 0.95
CA SER A 342 17.29 0.49 0.40
C SER A 342 17.46 0.32 -1.12
N ASP A 343 18.65 0.64 -1.63
CA ASP A 343 19.05 0.42 -3.03
C ASP A 343 18.20 1.15 -4.09
N GLY A 344 17.68 2.33 -3.76
CA GLY A 344 16.86 3.14 -4.66
C GLY A 344 17.62 3.98 -5.70
N LEU A 345 18.96 3.93 -5.76
CA LEU A 345 19.77 4.74 -6.67
C LEU A 345 20.27 3.93 -7.87
N GLN A 346 19.96 4.39 -9.08
CA GLN A 346 20.41 3.79 -10.35
C GLN A 346 20.82 4.88 -11.35
N LEU A 347 21.74 4.52 -12.26
CA LEU A 347 22.14 5.31 -13.41
C LEU A 347 22.25 4.41 -14.63
N THR A 348 21.25 4.54 -15.50
CA THR A 348 21.16 3.91 -16.82
C THR A 348 20.98 4.98 -17.90
N ALA A 349 20.98 4.57 -19.17
CA ALA A 349 20.61 5.45 -20.28
C ALA A 349 19.14 5.91 -20.25
N ASP A 350 18.29 5.26 -19.44
CA ASP A 350 16.88 5.60 -19.30
C ASP A 350 16.58 6.26 -17.94
N PRO A 351 16.54 7.61 -17.89
CA PRO A 351 16.32 8.31 -16.63
C PRO A 351 14.90 8.12 -16.07
N LEU A 352 13.89 7.74 -16.88
CA LEU A 352 12.53 7.51 -16.38
C LEU A 352 12.44 6.24 -15.56
N ILE A 353 13.14 5.18 -15.98
CA ILE A 353 13.27 3.94 -15.20
C ILE A 353 14.02 4.20 -13.89
N ASN A 354 15.11 4.98 -13.92
CA ASN A 354 15.85 5.33 -12.71
C ASN A 354 14.95 6.08 -11.70
N ASN A 355 14.18 7.06 -12.18
CA ASN A 355 13.24 7.83 -11.36
C ASN A 355 12.09 6.97 -10.82
N ARG A 356 11.56 6.04 -11.64
CA ARG A 356 10.52 5.11 -11.20
C ARG A 356 11.03 4.15 -10.13
N HIS A 357 12.25 3.61 -10.28
CA HIS A 357 12.87 2.77 -9.24
C HIS A 357 13.06 3.54 -7.93
N PHE A 358 13.53 4.79 -8.00
CA PHE A 358 13.63 5.68 -6.84
C PHE A 358 12.28 5.85 -6.13
N ALA A 359 11.22 6.18 -6.88
CA ALA A 359 9.88 6.35 -6.34
C ALA A 359 9.33 5.04 -5.75
N ASN A 360 9.53 3.91 -6.44
CA ASN A 360 9.11 2.60 -5.97
C ASN A 360 9.78 2.25 -4.63
N THR A 361 11.10 2.38 -4.53
CA THR A 361 11.84 2.15 -3.28
C THR A 361 11.36 3.07 -2.17
N MET A 362 11.16 4.36 -2.46
CA MET A 362 10.67 5.34 -1.51
C MET A 362 9.30 4.95 -0.93
N PHE A 363 8.33 4.64 -1.78
CA PHE A 363 6.99 4.26 -1.30
C PHE A 363 6.98 2.88 -0.62
N ASN A 364 7.91 1.98 -0.96
CA ASN A 364 8.10 0.73 -0.22
C ASN A 364 8.53 0.99 1.23
N ILE A 365 9.56 1.83 1.43
CA ILE A 365 10.08 2.13 2.77
C ILE A 365 9.20 3.09 3.57
N MET A 366 8.39 3.94 2.92
CA MET A 366 7.37 4.73 3.60
C MET A 366 6.26 3.84 4.18
N ARG A 367 5.92 2.74 3.51
CA ARG A 367 4.83 1.85 3.95
C ARG A 367 5.30 0.74 4.89
N GLY A 368 6.46 0.14 4.62
CA GLY A 368 7.03 -0.96 5.42
C GLY A 368 8.12 -0.56 6.41
N GLY A 369 8.63 0.67 6.33
CA GLY A 369 9.76 1.15 7.12
C GLY A 369 11.12 0.90 6.48
N ILE A 370 12.15 1.48 7.09
CA ILE A 370 13.56 1.28 6.78
C ILE A 370 14.35 1.13 8.08
N PHE A 371 15.39 0.29 8.07
CA PHE A 371 16.24 0.11 9.25
C PHE A 371 17.03 1.37 9.57
N ASP A 372 17.15 1.69 10.87
CA ASP A 372 17.66 2.98 11.32
C ASP A 372 19.08 3.31 10.82
N ASN A 373 20.03 2.42 11.08
CA ASN A 373 21.42 2.56 10.68
C ASN A 373 22.10 1.20 10.47
N ASN A 374 22.01 0.67 9.24
CA ASN A 374 22.52 -0.66 8.90
C ASN A 374 22.04 -1.72 9.90
N TYR A 375 22.96 -2.40 10.57
CA TYR A 375 22.68 -3.40 11.60
C TYR A 375 23.05 -2.90 13.00
N VAL A 376 23.08 -1.59 13.23
CA VAL A 376 23.32 -0.98 14.54
C VAL A 376 21.99 -0.86 15.29
N ILE A 377 22.02 -1.17 16.58
CA ILE A 377 20.91 -1.10 17.52
C ILE A 377 21.28 -0.11 18.63
N GLU A 378 20.34 0.73 19.02
CA GLU A 378 20.45 1.64 20.17
C GLU A 378 19.91 0.97 21.41
N LYS A 379 20.67 1.05 22.50
CA LYS A 379 20.34 0.37 23.76
C LYS A 379 19.03 0.88 24.35
N ASP A 380 18.81 2.19 24.39
CA ASP A 380 17.62 2.80 24.99
C ASP A 380 16.32 2.30 24.33
N ASP A 381 16.29 2.29 22.99
CA ASP A 381 15.14 1.80 22.22
C ASP A 381 14.92 0.28 22.40
N PHE A 382 16.01 -0.47 22.45
CA PHE A 382 15.98 -1.92 22.66
C PHE A 382 15.48 -2.29 24.07
N GLU A 383 15.90 -1.55 25.10
CA GLU A 383 15.41 -1.71 26.48
C GLU A 383 13.93 -1.35 26.60
N GLU A 384 13.49 -0.25 25.99
CA GLU A 384 12.09 0.14 25.95
C GLU A 384 11.22 -0.95 25.29
N TYR A 385 11.68 -1.49 24.17
CA TYR A 385 11.04 -2.62 23.50
C TYR A 385 10.94 -3.84 24.40
N LEU A 386 12.04 -4.30 25.01
CA LEU A 386 12.02 -5.50 25.87
C LEU A 386 11.09 -5.32 27.06
N LYS A 387 11.11 -4.14 27.69
CA LYS A 387 10.25 -3.81 28.82
C LYS A 387 8.78 -3.76 28.44
N ALA A 388 8.45 -3.26 27.25
CA ALA A 388 7.09 -3.25 26.73
C ALA A 388 6.62 -4.64 26.28
N ALA A 389 7.53 -5.47 25.78
CA ALA A 389 7.23 -6.82 25.32
C ALA A 389 6.97 -7.78 26.49
N ASN A 390 7.88 -7.83 27.46
CA ASN A 390 7.76 -8.71 28.62
C ASN A 390 8.57 -8.18 29.81
N ARG A 391 7.88 -7.68 30.84
CA ARG A 391 8.50 -7.09 32.03
C ARG A 391 9.29 -8.09 32.86
N GLU A 392 8.86 -9.35 32.92
CA GLU A 392 9.58 -10.41 33.65
C GLU A 392 10.92 -10.70 32.97
N VAL A 393 10.90 -10.91 31.64
CA VAL A 393 12.12 -11.14 30.85
C VAL A 393 13.09 -9.95 30.94
N TYR A 394 12.57 -8.72 30.89
CA TYR A 394 13.38 -7.52 31.07
C TYR A 394 14.09 -7.50 32.43
N ASN A 395 13.36 -7.80 33.51
CA ASN A 395 13.93 -7.82 34.86
C ASN A 395 14.97 -8.94 35.02
N ASP A 396 14.71 -10.13 34.46
CA ASP A 396 15.62 -11.28 34.52
C ASP A 396 16.93 -11.04 33.76
N CYS A 397 16.91 -10.16 32.75
CA CYS A 397 18.06 -9.87 31.90
C CYS A 397 18.72 -8.51 32.18
N ILE A 398 18.31 -7.78 33.22
CA ILE A 398 18.75 -6.39 33.45
C ILE A 398 20.27 -6.24 33.59
N ASP A 399 20.94 -7.20 34.26
CA ASP A 399 22.40 -7.17 34.42
C ASP A 399 23.12 -7.33 33.08
N LEU A 400 22.62 -8.22 32.22
CA LEU A 400 23.13 -8.40 30.86
C LEU A 400 22.92 -7.13 30.01
N LEU A 401 21.75 -6.50 30.13
CA LEU A 401 21.45 -5.25 29.42
C LEU A 401 22.38 -4.11 29.89
N ASN A 402 22.67 -4.03 31.19
CA ASN A 402 23.61 -3.06 31.76
C ASN A 402 25.01 -3.18 31.18
N GLU A 403 25.47 -4.39 30.83
CA GLU A 403 26.77 -4.65 30.21
C GLU A 403 26.83 -4.28 28.72
N LEU A 404 25.69 -4.10 28.04
CA LEU A 404 25.67 -3.68 26.65
C LEU A 404 26.12 -2.21 26.51
N PRO A 405 26.91 -1.88 25.49
CA PRO A 405 27.24 -0.49 25.16
C PRO A 405 26.00 0.27 24.66
N ASP A 406 26.03 1.60 24.69
CA ASP A 406 24.93 2.48 24.24
C ASP A 406 24.45 2.17 22.82
N THR A 407 25.37 1.70 21.96
CA THR A 407 25.04 1.14 20.65
C THR A 407 25.82 -0.15 20.41
N PHE A 408 25.17 -1.15 19.81
CA PHE A 408 25.78 -2.42 19.46
C PHE A 408 25.31 -2.91 18.09
N ASN A 409 25.98 -3.93 17.54
CA ASN A 409 25.58 -4.53 16.27
C ASN A 409 24.61 -5.70 16.51
N HIS A 410 23.64 -5.89 15.62
CA HIS A 410 22.72 -7.01 15.62
C HIS A 410 23.43 -8.36 15.81
N ASN A 411 24.60 -8.57 15.19
CA ASN A 411 25.38 -9.80 15.36
C ASN A 411 25.78 -10.08 16.83
N LEU A 412 26.09 -9.04 17.61
CA LEU A 412 26.46 -9.19 19.01
C LEU A 412 25.28 -9.70 19.84
N ILE A 413 24.14 -9.03 19.74
CA ILE A 413 22.96 -9.40 20.54
C ILE A 413 22.39 -10.75 20.10
N THR A 414 22.45 -11.07 18.82
CA THR A 414 22.05 -12.38 18.30
C THR A 414 22.95 -13.49 18.84
N LYS A 415 24.28 -13.29 18.94
CA LYS A 415 25.19 -14.27 19.59
C LYS A 415 24.89 -14.46 21.07
N ILE A 416 24.59 -13.37 21.78
CA ILE A 416 24.17 -13.42 23.18
C ILE A 416 22.86 -14.23 23.31
N ALA A 417 21.87 -13.97 22.46
CA ALA A 417 20.60 -14.71 22.43
C ALA A 417 20.81 -16.21 22.22
N TYR A 418 21.61 -16.61 21.23
CA TYR A 418 21.91 -18.03 20.95
C TYR A 418 22.75 -18.72 22.04
N SER A 419 23.40 -17.95 22.91
CA SER A 419 24.17 -18.48 24.05
C SER A 419 23.34 -18.50 25.35
N SER A 420 22.16 -17.88 25.35
CA SER A 420 21.25 -17.85 26.49
C SER A 420 20.36 -19.08 26.49
N ASN A 421 20.07 -19.60 27.69
CA ASN A 421 19.07 -20.66 27.89
C ASN A 421 17.65 -20.10 28.08
N HIS A 422 17.48 -18.78 28.04
CA HIS A 422 16.18 -18.13 28.22
C HIS A 422 15.44 -18.01 26.88
N ALA A 423 14.47 -18.90 26.63
CA ALA A 423 13.76 -18.99 25.36
C ALA A 423 13.00 -17.70 24.97
N ASP A 424 12.27 -17.07 25.90
CA ASP A 424 11.54 -15.82 25.57
C ASP A 424 12.47 -14.66 25.25
N PHE A 425 13.56 -14.50 26.01
CA PHE A 425 14.60 -13.52 25.69
C PHE A 425 15.19 -13.75 24.30
N LYS A 426 15.52 -15.01 23.96
CA LYS A 426 16.03 -15.37 22.64
C LYS A 426 15.04 -15.04 21.54
N ARG A 427 13.75 -15.36 21.71
CA ARG A 427 12.67 -15.01 20.77
C ARG A 427 12.56 -13.49 20.58
N LEU A 428 12.47 -12.74 21.67
CA LEU A 428 12.29 -11.28 21.64
C LEU A 428 13.47 -10.55 20.98
N ILE A 429 14.70 -11.05 21.16
CA ILE A 429 15.88 -10.53 20.45
C ILE A 429 15.78 -10.76 18.94
N ILE A 430 15.42 -11.98 18.54
CA ILE A 430 15.33 -12.33 17.12
C ILE A 430 14.23 -11.50 16.44
N GLU A 431 13.08 -11.31 17.10
CA GLU A 431 11.95 -10.51 16.59
C GLU A 431 12.20 -9.00 16.51
N TYR A 432 13.21 -8.48 17.20
CA TYR A 432 13.45 -7.04 17.26
C TYR A 432 13.93 -6.49 15.90
N LEU A 433 13.15 -5.57 15.34
CA LEU A 433 13.42 -4.89 14.06
C LEU A 433 13.46 -3.37 14.29
N PRO A 434 14.65 -2.72 14.25
CA PRO A 434 14.81 -1.28 14.49
C PRO A 434 14.42 -0.45 13.26
N LEU A 435 13.14 -0.55 12.86
CA LEU A 435 12.58 0.16 11.72
C LEU A 435 12.12 1.57 12.13
N LYS A 436 12.21 2.50 11.17
CA LYS A 436 11.66 3.85 11.25
C LYS A 436 10.96 4.20 9.92
N PHE A 437 10.40 5.41 9.85
CA PHE A 437 9.84 6.02 8.63
C PHE A 437 8.56 5.38 8.09
N SER A 438 8.16 4.21 8.62
CA SER A 438 6.90 3.57 8.24
C SER A 438 5.69 4.41 8.66
N ARG A 439 4.59 4.27 7.92
CA ARG A 439 3.27 4.84 8.22
C ARG A 439 2.18 4.05 7.51
N ARG A 440 0.96 4.04 8.07
CA ARG A 440 -0.23 3.62 7.30
C ARG A 440 -0.42 4.51 6.08
N HIS A 441 -0.89 3.88 5.00
CA HIS A 441 -1.08 4.51 3.69
C HIS A 441 -2.45 5.19 3.55
N GLY A 442 -2.88 5.90 4.60
CA GLY A 442 -4.04 6.76 4.57
C GLY A 442 -3.74 8.09 3.89
N ASP A 443 -4.70 8.55 3.07
CA ASP A 443 -4.67 9.82 2.36
C ASP A 443 -6.09 10.18 1.86
N PRO A 444 -6.34 11.40 1.31
CA PRO A 444 -7.65 11.81 0.83
C PRO A 444 -8.33 10.92 -0.21
N SER A 445 -7.56 10.16 -0.99
CA SER A 445 -8.07 9.20 -1.97
C SER A 445 -8.26 7.78 -1.39
N ARG A 446 -7.82 7.58 -0.14
CA ARG A 446 -7.99 6.38 0.70
C ARG A 446 -8.53 6.78 2.09
N PRO A 447 -9.67 7.49 2.17
CA PRO A 447 -10.11 8.17 3.40
C PRO A 447 -10.55 7.22 4.52
N TRP A 448 -10.76 5.94 4.23
CA TRP A 448 -11.04 4.90 5.24
C TRP A 448 -9.80 4.45 6.02
N ASN A 449 -8.59 4.80 5.56
CA ASN A 449 -7.35 4.52 6.25
C ASN A 449 -6.91 5.74 7.05
N LYS A 450 -6.92 5.67 8.39
CA LYS A 450 -6.22 6.67 9.21
C LYS A 450 -4.69 6.47 9.07
N PHE A 451 -3.94 7.57 9.02
CA PHE A 451 -2.49 7.55 8.97
C PHE A 451 -1.89 8.37 10.11
N SER A 452 -0.70 7.99 10.54
CA SER A 452 0.15 8.81 11.41
C SER A 452 1.61 8.61 11.06
N ILE A 453 2.37 9.69 10.93
CA ILE A 453 3.82 9.69 10.68
C ILE A 453 4.53 9.88 12.02
N ASN A 454 4.71 8.79 12.75
CA ASN A 454 5.31 8.80 14.08
C ASN A 454 6.84 8.64 14.00
N THR A 455 7.53 9.57 13.34
CA THR A 455 8.99 9.50 13.17
C THR A 455 9.76 10.34 14.17
N ARG A 456 9.07 11.23 14.90
CA ARG A 456 9.65 12.16 15.87
C ARG A 456 8.80 12.27 17.14
N SER A 457 9.45 12.36 18.29
CA SER A 457 8.83 12.65 19.59
C SER A 457 8.27 14.07 19.61
N GLU A 458 7.04 14.22 20.11
CA GLU A 458 6.42 15.53 20.31
C GLU A 458 6.97 16.27 21.54
N VAL A 459 7.70 15.56 22.43
CA VAL A 459 8.25 16.11 23.67
C VAL A 459 9.55 16.86 23.40
N ASP A 460 10.46 16.25 22.64
CA ASP A 460 11.84 16.72 22.47
C ASP A 460 12.35 16.67 21.01
N GLY A 461 11.54 16.18 20.07
CA GLY A 461 11.93 16.06 18.66
C GLY A 461 12.93 14.93 18.37
N SER A 462 13.22 14.06 19.34
CA SER A 462 14.04 12.87 19.14
C SER A 462 13.42 11.94 18.10
N LYS A 463 14.22 11.08 17.47
CA LYS A 463 13.72 10.10 16.50
C LYS A 463 12.90 9.02 17.21
N ILE A 464 11.90 8.46 16.54
CA ILE A 464 11.14 7.30 17.01
C ILE A 464 11.43 6.13 16.08
N LEU A 465 11.80 4.98 16.64
CA LEU A 465 11.86 3.70 15.93
C LEU A 465 10.56 2.94 16.20
N ASP A 466 9.64 3.00 15.24
CA ASP A 466 8.35 2.33 15.34
C ASP A 466 7.84 1.91 13.97
N TYR A 467 6.98 0.89 13.99
CA TYR A 467 6.26 0.44 12.81
C TYR A 467 4.90 -0.12 13.15
N GLU A 468 3.96 0.13 12.25
CA GLU A 468 2.67 -0.54 12.19
C GLU A 468 2.25 -0.76 10.74
N GLY A 469 1.57 -1.88 10.48
CA GLY A 469 1.04 -2.14 9.15
C GLY A 469 0.09 -3.32 9.13
N ASN A 470 -0.91 -3.24 8.26
CA ASN A 470 -1.76 -4.39 7.95
C ASN A 470 -0.87 -5.53 7.46
N TRP A 471 -1.21 -6.76 7.89
CA TRP A 471 -0.41 -7.98 7.71
C TRP A 471 0.19 -8.10 6.31
N ARG A 472 -0.68 -8.13 5.30
CA ARG A 472 -0.28 -8.28 3.90
C ARG A 472 0.65 -7.16 3.45
N ASP A 473 0.28 -5.91 3.76
CA ASP A 473 0.99 -4.75 3.23
C ASP A 473 2.44 -4.72 3.70
N ILE A 474 2.68 -4.89 5.00
CA ILE A 474 3.99 -4.75 5.60
C ILE A 474 4.92 -5.93 5.28
N PHE A 475 4.41 -7.17 5.30
CA PHE A 475 5.23 -8.34 4.93
C PHE A 475 5.58 -8.34 3.44
N GLN A 476 4.69 -7.84 2.57
CA GLN A 476 5.05 -7.61 1.16
C GLN A 476 6.15 -6.55 0.99
N ASN A 477 6.12 -5.47 1.77
CA ASN A 477 7.18 -4.45 1.69
C ASN A 477 8.52 -4.97 2.24
N TRP A 478 8.47 -5.80 3.29
CA TRP A 478 9.64 -6.43 3.88
C TRP A 478 10.32 -7.43 2.96
N GLU A 479 9.60 -8.10 2.06
CA GLU A 479 10.20 -8.95 1.03
C GLU A 479 11.20 -8.17 0.15
N ALA A 480 10.80 -6.98 -0.32
CA ALA A 480 11.70 -6.11 -1.08
C ALA A 480 12.82 -5.54 -0.20
N LEU A 481 12.51 -5.13 1.03
CA LEU A 481 13.49 -4.56 1.97
C LEU A 481 14.60 -5.57 2.36
N ALA A 482 14.25 -6.85 2.50
CA ALA A 482 15.19 -7.90 2.88
C ALA A 482 16.35 -8.05 1.88
N HIS A 483 16.14 -7.76 0.60
CA HIS A 483 17.21 -7.78 -0.41
C HIS A 483 18.31 -6.74 -0.13
N SER A 484 17.94 -5.61 0.46
CA SER A 484 18.88 -4.57 0.89
C SER A 484 19.46 -4.83 2.29
N TYR A 485 18.75 -5.57 3.15
CA TYR A 485 19.17 -5.89 4.52
C TYR A 485 19.02 -7.38 4.86
N PRO A 486 19.81 -8.27 4.23
CA PRO A 486 19.56 -9.70 4.34
C PRO A 486 19.67 -10.25 5.77
N GLU A 487 20.49 -9.67 6.66
CA GLU A 487 20.70 -10.23 8.01
C GLU A 487 19.46 -10.10 8.93
N PHE A 488 18.43 -9.31 8.57
CA PHE A 488 17.20 -9.18 9.35
C PHE A 488 16.10 -10.19 8.97
N ILE A 489 16.35 -11.09 8.01
CA ILE A 489 15.35 -12.06 7.56
C ILE A 489 14.86 -12.99 8.68
N ASP A 490 15.75 -13.37 9.60
CA ASP A 490 15.40 -14.22 10.75
C ASP A 490 14.28 -13.56 11.58
N GLY A 491 14.41 -12.26 11.85
CA GLY A 491 13.44 -11.49 12.63
C GLY A 491 12.11 -11.30 11.89
N MET A 492 12.14 -11.09 10.57
CA MET A 492 10.92 -11.02 9.77
C MET A 492 10.15 -12.35 9.79
N ILE A 493 10.85 -13.49 9.68
CA ILE A 493 10.25 -14.83 9.76
C ILE A 493 9.68 -15.10 11.14
N HIS A 494 10.43 -14.78 12.21
CA HIS A 494 9.94 -14.98 13.58
C HIS A 494 8.74 -14.09 13.87
N LYS A 495 8.77 -12.82 13.45
CA LYS A 495 7.62 -11.92 13.60
C LYS A 495 6.38 -12.45 12.91
N PHE A 496 6.52 -13.00 11.71
CA PHE A 496 5.42 -13.63 10.97
C PHE A 496 4.89 -14.87 11.70
N LEU A 497 5.77 -15.82 12.04
CA LEU A 497 5.38 -17.10 12.62
C LEU A 497 4.84 -16.94 14.04
N ASN A 498 5.45 -16.11 14.89
CA ASN A 498 5.03 -15.93 16.28
C ASN A 498 3.73 -15.12 16.41
N ALA A 499 3.41 -14.30 15.41
CA ALA A 499 2.10 -13.67 15.29
C ALA A 499 1.05 -14.57 14.62
N THR A 500 1.41 -15.76 14.13
CA THR A 500 0.47 -16.74 13.57
C THR A 500 -0.22 -17.53 14.69
N THR A 501 -1.54 -17.68 14.60
CA THR A 501 -2.39 -18.38 15.57
C THR A 501 -2.25 -19.90 15.44
N PHE A 502 -2.67 -20.65 16.47
CA PHE A 502 -2.54 -22.11 16.49
C PHE A 502 -3.43 -22.82 15.45
N ASP A 503 -4.54 -22.19 15.08
CA ASP A 503 -5.46 -22.63 14.02
C ASP A 503 -5.01 -22.19 12.61
N GLY A 504 -3.79 -21.66 12.47
CA GLY A 504 -3.10 -21.44 11.20
C GLY A 504 -3.48 -20.15 10.47
N TYR A 505 -3.89 -19.11 11.21
CA TYR A 505 -4.23 -17.77 10.72
C TYR A 505 -3.43 -16.69 11.45
N ASN A 506 -3.87 -15.43 11.39
CA ASN A 506 -3.15 -14.30 11.97
C ASN A 506 -4.06 -13.10 12.25
N PRO A 507 -3.67 -12.22 13.19
CA PRO A 507 -4.29 -10.91 13.36
C PRO A 507 -4.13 -10.03 12.10
N TYR A 508 -4.94 -8.98 11.98
CA TYR A 508 -4.95 -8.12 10.78
C TYR A 508 -3.76 -7.14 10.72
N ARG A 509 -3.16 -6.78 11.87
CA ARG A 509 -2.07 -5.79 11.97
C ARG A 509 -0.92 -6.30 12.82
N VAL A 510 0.31 -5.98 12.41
CA VAL A 510 1.53 -6.16 13.21
C VAL A 510 2.13 -4.81 13.57
N THR A 511 2.75 -4.73 14.74
CA THR A 511 3.41 -3.52 15.27
C THR A 511 4.75 -3.87 15.88
N LYS A 512 5.60 -2.87 16.17
CA LYS A 512 6.83 -3.10 16.96
C LYS A 512 6.52 -3.82 18.28
N GLY A 513 5.48 -3.37 18.96
CA GLY A 513 5.03 -3.95 20.23
C GLY A 513 4.38 -5.32 20.12
N GLY A 514 3.99 -5.81 18.94
CA GLY A 514 3.31 -7.10 18.82
C GLY A 514 2.38 -7.14 17.62
N PHE A 515 1.08 -7.23 17.89
CA PHE A 515 0.02 -7.32 16.89
C PHE A 515 -1.34 -6.88 17.46
N ASP A 516 -2.26 -6.52 16.56
CA ASP A 516 -3.63 -6.13 16.88
C ASP A 516 -4.64 -6.86 15.99
N TRP A 517 -5.78 -7.19 16.57
CA TRP A 517 -6.92 -7.81 15.89
C TRP A 517 -8.09 -6.81 15.79
N GLU A 518 -9.02 -7.07 14.88
CA GLU A 518 -10.25 -6.29 14.77
C GLU A 518 -11.23 -6.68 15.89
N VAL A 519 -12.01 -5.72 16.36
CA VAL A 519 -13.06 -5.89 17.38
C VAL A 519 -14.40 -5.49 16.75
N ILE A 520 -15.49 -6.14 17.14
CA ILE A 520 -16.84 -5.82 16.67
C ILE A 520 -17.31 -4.51 17.30
N GLU A 521 -17.65 -3.51 16.48
CA GLU A 521 -18.29 -2.26 16.88
C GLU A 521 -19.77 -2.33 16.50
N GLU A 522 -20.69 -2.37 17.49
CA GLU A 522 -22.12 -2.63 17.26
C GLU A 522 -22.80 -1.60 16.33
N ASP A 523 -22.28 -0.38 16.28
CA ASP A 523 -22.81 0.73 15.48
C ASP A 523 -22.12 0.90 14.11
N ASP A 524 -21.02 0.17 13.83
CA ASP A 524 -20.35 0.21 12.53
C ASP A 524 -20.77 -0.98 11.65
N PRO A 525 -21.58 -0.76 10.59
CA PRO A 525 -21.97 -1.83 9.68
C PRO A 525 -20.79 -2.43 8.89
N TRP A 526 -19.60 -1.83 8.95
CA TRP A 526 -18.36 -2.34 8.38
C TRP A 526 -17.46 -3.06 9.40
N SER A 527 -17.85 -3.10 10.67
CA SER A 527 -17.13 -3.82 11.71
C SER A 527 -17.61 -5.27 11.80
N TYR A 528 -16.84 -6.14 11.16
CA TYR A 528 -16.95 -7.60 11.28
C TYR A 528 -15.57 -8.15 11.69
N ILE A 529 -15.43 -9.43 12.01
CA ILE A 529 -14.12 -10.06 12.34
C ILE A 529 -13.89 -11.31 11.48
N GLY A 530 -12.64 -11.74 11.35
CA GLY A 530 -12.30 -12.97 10.64
C GLY A 530 -10.84 -13.03 10.18
N TYR A 531 -10.54 -14.01 9.34
CA TYR A 531 -9.18 -14.27 8.84
C TYR A 531 -9.14 -14.31 7.32
N TRP A 532 -8.24 -13.53 6.70
CA TRP A 532 -8.09 -13.53 5.25
C TRP A 532 -7.37 -14.79 4.77
N GLY A 533 -7.90 -15.41 3.71
CA GLY A 533 -7.40 -16.70 3.22
C GLY A 533 -5.97 -16.66 2.66
N ASP A 534 -5.55 -15.53 2.10
CA ASP A 534 -4.25 -15.37 1.43
C ASP A 534 -3.09 -15.07 2.39
N HIS A 535 -3.37 -14.59 3.62
CA HIS A 535 -2.39 -13.97 4.52
C HIS A 535 -1.20 -14.87 4.92
N GLN A 536 -1.29 -16.18 4.76
CA GLN A 536 -0.30 -17.12 5.28
C GLN A 536 0.70 -17.57 4.23
N ILE A 537 0.25 -18.35 3.26
CA ILE A 537 1.10 -19.23 2.45
C ILE A 537 2.13 -18.46 1.62
N ILE A 538 1.69 -17.58 0.71
CA ILE A 538 2.59 -16.96 -0.27
C ILE A 538 3.55 -15.97 0.39
N TYR A 539 3.08 -15.18 1.36
CA TYR A 539 3.91 -14.17 2.01
C TYR A 539 5.00 -14.79 2.89
N LEU A 540 4.66 -15.85 3.64
CA LEU A 540 5.66 -16.64 4.37
C LEU A 540 6.66 -17.28 3.40
N LEU A 541 6.16 -17.89 2.32
CA LEU A 541 7.00 -18.58 1.34
C LEU A 541 8.11 -17.70 0.80
N LYS A 542 7.82 -16.43 0.47
CA LYS A 542 8.84 -15.53 -0.08
C LYS A 542 9.99 -15.30 0.89
N PHE A 543 9.73 -15.24 2.20
CA PHE A 543 10.80 -15.18 3.20
C PHE A 543 11.57 -16.50 3.33
N LEU A 544 10.87 -17.64 3.25
CA LEU A 544 11.50 -18.96 3.31
C LEU A 544 12.41 -19.22 2.10
N GLU A 545 11.96 -18.85 0.89
CA GLU A 545 12.79 -18.89 -0.32
C GLU A 545 14.01 -17.99 -0.18
N PHE A 546 13.81 -16.76 0.32
CA PHE A 546 14.91 -15.82 0.55
C PHE A 546 15.95 -16.37 1.53
N ILE A 547 15.55 -16.81 2.73
CA ILE A 547 16.53 -17.27 3.74
C ILE A 547 17.28 -18.53 3.27
N LYS A 548 16.61 -19.42 2.53
CA LYS A 548 17.26 -20.60 1.93
C LYS A 548 18.38 -20.19 0.99
N ASP A 549 18.14 -19.20 0.13
CA ASP A 549 19.10 -18.77 -0.87
C ASP A 549 20.28 -18.00 -0.25
N TYR A 550 20.04 -17.17 0.77
CA TYR A 550 21.10 -16.34 1.38
C TYR A 550 21.87 -17.05 2.49
N TYR A 551 21.19 -17.87 3.30
CA TYR A 551 21.73 -18.50 4.50
C TYR A 551 21.32 -19.98 4.55
N PRO A 552 21.83 -20.82 3.64
CA PRO A 552 21.50 -22.24 3.61
C PRO A 552 21.81 -22.91 4.96
N GLY A 553 20.87 -23.71 5.46
CA GLY A 553 20.95 -24.42 6.75
C GLY A 553 20.63 -23.57 7.99
N LYS A 554 20.37 -22.26 7.83
CA LYS A 554 20.05 -21.38 8.96
C LYS A 554 18.76 -21.80 9.69
N LEU A 555 17.74 -22.19 8.92
CA LEU A 555 16.47 -22.68 9.46
C LEU A 555 16.59 -24.02 10.20
N ASP A 556 17.64 -24.82 9.92
CA ASP A 556 17.80 -26.15 10.50
C ASP A 556 17.94 -26.08 12.02
N SER A 557 18.53 -24.99 12.53
CA SER A 557 18.68 -24.73 13.95
C SER A 557 17.35 -24.60 14.70
N PHE A 558 16.25 -24.34 14.00
CA PHE A 558 14.93 -24.13 14.59
C PHE A 558 13.98 -25.34 14.43
N LEU A 559 14.42 -26.41 13.79
CA LEU A 559 13.60 -27.58 13.49
C LEU A 559 13.16 -28.35 14.73
N ASN A 560 14.04 -28.44 15.74
CA ASN A 560 13.81 -29.19 16.98
C ASN A 560 14.00 -28.31 18.24
N GLU A 561 14.04 -26.98 18.06
CA GLU A 561 14.12 -26.02 19.16
C GLU A 561 12.75 -25.36 19.38
N ASP A 562 12.20 -25.48 20.59
CA ASP A 562 10.92 -24.90 20.97
C ASP A 562 11.04 -23.40 21.28
N LEU A 563 11.13 -22.61 20.22
CA LEU A 563 11.35 -21.17 20.29
C LEU A 563 10.14 -20.34 19.80
N PHE A 564 9.29 -20.92 18.95
CA PHE A 564 8.14 -20.23 18.41
C PHE A 564 6.93 -20.29 19.34
N VAL A 565 6.03 -19.32 19.21
CA VAL A 565 4.83 -19.19 20.03
C VAL A 565 3.59 -19.04 19.14
N TYR A 566 2.40 -19.11 19.73
CA TYR A 566 1.14 -18.82 19.04
C TYR A 566 0.53 -17.52 19.54
N ALA A 567 0.13 -16.66 18.61
CA ALA A 567 -0.73 -15.52 18.92
C ALA A 567 -2.08 -16.01 19.47
N ASN A 568 -2.54 -15.37 20.53
CA ASN A 568 -3.85 -15.62 21.14
C ASN A 568 -4.82 -14.54 20.67
N VAL A 569 -5.46 -14.75 19.54
CA VAL A 569 -6.49 -13.87 19.00
C VAL A 569 -7.85 -14.39 19.50
N PRO A 570 -8.75 -13.53 20.03
CA PRO A 570 -10.02 -13.95 20.64
C PRO A 570 -11.10 -14.31 19.61
N TYR A 571 -10.72 -15.05 18.58
CA TYR A 571 -11.62 -15.53 17.53
C TYR A 571 -11.82 -17.04 17.69
N LYS A 572 -13.07 -17.49 17.66
CA LYS A 572 -13.44 -18.91 17.78
C LYS A 572 -14.06 -19.38 16.48
N ILE A 573 -13.31 -20.16 15.70
CA ILE A 573 -13.84 -20.78 14.49
C ILE A 573 -14.79 -21.92 14.90
N LYS A 574 -16.05 -21.86 14.46
CA LYS A 574 -17.13 -22.79 14.83
C LYS A 574 -16.85 -24.25 14.42
N GLU A 575 -17.67 -25.18 14.89
CA GLU A 575 -17.56 -26.58 14.50
C GLU A 575 -17.82 -26.79 13.01
N TYR A 576 -17.25 -27.84 12.42
CA TYR A 576 -17.37 -28.11 10.98
C TYR A 576 -18.82 -28.25 10.52
N ALA A 577 -19.69 -28.87 11.33
CA ALA A 577 -21.10 -29.02 11.01
C ALA A 577 -21.80 -27.65 10.85
N ASP A 578 -21.51 -26.69 11.74
CA ASP A 578 -22.07 -25.34 11.68
C ASP A 578 -21.56 -24.57 10.46
N ILE A 579 -20.26 -24.70 10.15
CA ILE A 579 -19.65 -24.09 8.95
C ILE A 579 -20.29 -24.65 7.68
N LEU A 580 -20.54 -25.96 7.63
CA LEU A 580 -21.19 -26.60 6.49
C LEU A 580 -22.65 -26.18 6.34
N GLU A 581 -23.36 -25.97 7.45
CA GLU A 581 -24.73 -25.44 7.44
C GLU A 581 -24.78 -23.99 6.97
N ASN A 582 -23.88 -23.14 7.46
CA ASN A 582 -23.81 -21.73 7.08
C ASN A 582 -22.36 -21.20 7.01
N PRO A 583 -21.69 -21.29 5.85
CA PRO A 583 -20.28 -20.94 5.73
C PRO A 583 -20.00 -19.44 5.74
N LYS A 584 -21.03 -18.60 5.91
CA LYS A 584 -20.91 -17.15 6.08
C LYS A 584 -20.88 -16.71 7.55
N ASP A 585 -21.24 -17.60 8.49
CA ASP A 585 -21.31 -17.32 9.92
C ASP A 585 -20.50 -18.38 10.69
N THR A 586 -19.19 -18.18 10.73
CA THR A 586 -18.22 -19.24 11.02
C THR A 586 -17.23 -18.89 12.12
N ILE A 587 -17.17 -17.63 12.56
CA ILE A 587 -16.22 -17.17 13.58
C ILE A 587 -16.92 -16.24 14.57
N ASP A 588 -16.90 -16.63 15.83
CA ASP A 588 -17.39 -15.83 16.95
C ASP A 588 -16.26 -15.04 17.62
N PHE A 589 -16.58 -13.88 18.18
CA PHE A 589 -15.67 -13.10 19.02
C PHE A 589 -15.82 -13.50 20.49
N ASP A 590 -14.73 -13.92 21.13
CA ASP A 590 -14.70 -14.32 22.54
C ASP A 590 -14.34 -13.13 23.44
N TYR A 591 -15.36 -12.39 23.87
CA TYR A 591 -15.21 -11.21 24.74
C TYR A 591 -14.51 -11.52 26.07
N ARG A 592 -14.71 -12.72 26.63
CA ARG A 592 -14.04 -13.09 27.88
C ARG A 592 -12.55 -13.31 27.65
N LEU A 593 -12.19 -13.94 26.53
CA LEU A 593 -10.80 -14.12 26.16
C LEU A 593 -10.13 -12.77 25.86
N GLN A 594 -10.84 -11.81 25.25
CA GLN A 594 -10.38 -10.42 25.08
C GLN A 594 -9.97 -9.81 26.43
N GLU A 595 -10.89 -9.79 27.41
CA GLU A 595 -10.64 -9.24 28.74
C GLU A 595 -9.41 -9.89 29.40
N VAL A 596 -9.30 -11.22 29.33
CA VAL A 596 -8.15 -11.96 29.88
C VAL A 596 -6.84 -11.58 29.19
N ILE A 597 -6.84 -11.36 27.87
CA ILE A 597 -5.64 -10.94 27.14
C ILE A 597 -5.26 -9.49 27.51
N GLU A 598 -6.25 -8.60 27.64
CA GLU A 598 -6.02 -7.20 28.05
C GLU A 598 -5.43 -7.11 29.45
N GLU A 599 -6.00 -7.81 30.44
CA GLU A 599 -5.46 -7.91 31.79
C GLU A 599 -4.00 -8.39 31.79
N ARG A 600 -3.71 -9.45 31.02
CA ARG A 600 -2.32 -9.96 30.89
C ARG A 600 -1.39 -8.98 30.20
N ARG A 601 -1.86 -8.22 29.20
CA ARG A 601 -1.07 -7.18 28.55
C ARG A 601 -0.72 -6.06 29.53
N GLU A 602 -1.66 -5.70 30.41
CA GLU A 602 -1.41 -4.74 31.48
C GLU A 602 -0.40 -5.25 32.52
N GLU A 603 -0.42 -6.55 32.86
CA GLU A 603 0.48 -7.16 33.85
C GLU A 603 1.88 -7.48 33.30
N ILE A 604 1.97 -8.10 32.12
CA ILE A 604 3.21 -8.69 31.58
C ILE A 604 3.83 -7.80 30.50
N GLY A 605 3.00 -7.13 29.71
CA GLY A 605 3.39 -6.52 28.44
C GLY A 605 2.83 -7.30 27.25
N ALA A 606 3.32 -7.03 26.04
CA ALA A 606 2.74 -7.59 24.81
C ALA A 606 2.68 -9.12 24.76
N ASP A 607 3.62 -9.83 25.38
CA ASP A 607 3.62 -11.31 25.50
C ASP A 607 2.38 -11.84 26.25
N GLY A 608 1.62 -10.97 26.94
CA GLY A 608 0.31 -11.30 27.52
C GLY A 608 -0.71 -11.78 26.49
N ALA A 609 -0.53 -11.45 25.20
CA ALA A 609 -1.35 -11.92 24.08
C ALA A 609 -0.85 -13.21 23.42
N LEU A 610 0.07 -13.93 24.04
CA LEU A 610 0.49 -15.24 23.58
C LEU A 610 -0.33 -16.35 24.25
N LEU A 611 -0.54 -17.43 23.51
CA LEU A 611 -1.27 -18.60 24.00
C LEU A 611 -0.46 -19.30 25.09
N ARG A 612 -1.18 -19.85 26.08
CA ARG A 612 -0.58 -20.55 27.22
C ARG A 612 -0.99 -22.01 27.25
N ASP A 613 -0.16 -22.84 27.87
CA ASP A 613 -0.51 -24.23 28.18
C ASP A 613 -1.41 -24.32 29.43
N THR A 614 -1.84 -25.54 29.76
CA THR A 614 -2.62 -25.82 30.98
C THR A 614 -1.87 -25.52 32.29
N SER A 615 -0.54 -25.38 32.25
CA SER A 615 0.28 -24.98 33.39
C SER A 615 0.38 -23.46 33.54
N GLY A 616 -0.16 -22.70 32.59
CA GLY A 616 -0.14 -21.24 32.60
C GLY A 616 1.13 -20.61 32.03
N HIS A 617 2.04 -21.37 31.41
CA HIS A 617 3.23 -20.81 30.76
C HIS A 617 2.95 -20.49 29.29
N VAL A 618 3.70 -19.55 28.70
CA VAL A 618 3.66 -19.30 27.26
C VAL A 618 4.04 -20.59 26.52
N TYR A 619 3.15 -21.07 25.66
CA TYR A 619 3.35 -22.34 24.97
C TYR A 619 4.34 -22.18 23.82
N ARG A 620 5.38 -23.01 23.79
CA ARG A 620 6.47 -22.93 22.80
C ARG A 620 6.56 -24.20 21.94
N VAL A 621 6.83 -24.00 20.66
CA VAL A 621 6.87 -25.03 19.63
C VAL A 621 8.01 -24.78 18.65
N ASN A 622 8.38 -25.81 17.89
CA ASN A 622 9.45 -25.72 16.90
C ASN A 622 8.94 -25.25 15.53
N LEU A 623 9.87 -25.04 14.59
CA LEU A 623 9.56 -24.56 13.24
C LEU A 623 8.66 -25.54 12.48
N VAL A 624 8.89 -26.86 12.60
CA VAL A 624 8.09 -27.86 11.88
C VAL A 624 6.63 -27.74 12.29
N GLU A 625 6.36 -27.59 13.59
CA GLU A 625 5.01 -27.43 14.09
C GLU A 625 4.33 -26.17 13.51
N LYS A 626 5.03 -25.02 13.51
CA LYS A 626 4.48 -23.77 12.95
C LYS A 626 4.13 -23.88 11.47
N LEU A 627 5.01 -24.49 10.68
CA LEU A 627 4.76 -24.73 9.25
C LEU A 627 3.62 -25.73 9.04
N LEU A 628 3.55 -26.76 9.89
CA LEU A 628 2.51 -27.78 9.79
C LEU A 628 1.13 -27.24 10.19
N ALA A 629 1.04 -26.40 11.23
CA ALA A 629 -0.22 -25.77 11.64
C ALA A 629 -0.85 -24.94 10.51
N THR A 630 -0.05 -24.11 9.82
CA THR A 630 -0.56 -23.29 8.70
C THR A 630 -0.92 -24.14 7.46
N VAL A 631 -0.13 -25.17 7.16
CA VAL A 631 -0.44 -26.10 6.06
C VAL A 631 -1.71 -26.89 6.33
N LEU A 632 -1.84 -27.49 7.51
CA LEU A 632 -3.01 -28.28 7.88
C LEU A 632 -4.29 -27.43 7.92
N ALA A 633 -4.22 -26.16 8.35
CA ALA A 633 -5.35 -25.25 8.29
C ALA A 633 -5.85 -25.00 6.85
N LYS A 634 -4.95 -24.96 5.86
CA LYS A 634 -5.33 -24.85 4.45
C LYS A 634 -5.82 -26.17 3.87
N VAL A 635 -5.12 -27.27 4.16
CA VAL A 635 -5.49 -28.62 3.66
C VAL A 635 -6.81 -29.10 4.24
N SER A 636 -7.17 -28.70 5.46
CA SER A 636 -8.48 -29.02 6.06
C SER A 636 -9.65 -28.31 5.38
N ASN A 637 -9.38 -27.33 4.52
CA ASN A 637 -10.32 -26.63 3.67
C ASN A 637 -10.17 -27.00 2.18
N LEU A 638 -9.39 -28.05 1.87
CA LEU A 638 -9.23 -28.52 0.49
C LEU A 638 -10.52 -29.18 0.01
N ILE A 639 -11.08 -28.62 -1.07
CA ILE A 639 -12.12 -29.27 -1.87
C ILE A 639 -11.45 -29.71 -3.18
N PRO A 640 -11.24 -31.03 -3.41
CA PRO A 640 -10.60 -31.52 -4.63
C PRO A 640 -11.25 -30.95 -5.89
N GLU A 641 -10.46 -30.66 -6.93
CA GLU A 641 -10.86 -30.00 -8.19
C GLU A 641 -11.50 -28.61 -8.05
N ALA A 642 -11.65 -28.04 -6.85
CA ALA A 642 -12.25 -26.72 -6.64
C ALA A 642 -11.30 -25.70 -6.00
N GLY A 643 -10.43 -26.10 -5.07
CA GLY A 643 -9.47 -25.21 -4.40
C GLY A 643 -9.55 -25.25 -2.86
N ILE A 644 -9.12 -24.16 -2.21
CA ILE A 644 -9.21 -23.97 -0.75
C ILE A 644 -10.45 -23.15 -0.39
N TRP A 645 -11.31 -23.69 0.47
CA TRP A 645 -12.59 -23.10 0.81
C TRP A 645 -12.46 -21.76 1.58
N LEU A 646 -13.21 -20.73 1.14
CA LEU A 646 -13.22 -19.39 1.75
C LEU A 646 -14.32 -19.27 2.81
N ASN A 647 -14.09 -19.76 4.02
CA ASN A 647 -15.10 -19.87 5.07
C ASN A 647 -14.72 -19.16 6.39
N THR A 648 -13.88 -18.13 6.33
CA THR A 648 -13.30 -17.46 7.51
C THR A 648 -13.72 -15.99 7.66
N GLN A 649 -14.92 -15.63 7.20
CA GLN A 649 -15.55 -14.30 7.31
C GLN A 649 -14.77 -13.11 6.70
N ARG A 650 -13.66 -13.38 6.00
CA ARG A 650 -12.86 -12.39 5.27
C ARG A 650 -12.48 -12.91 3.89
N PRO A 651 -12.33 -12.02 2.90
CA PRO A 651 -11.89 -12.40 1.56
C PRO A 651 -10.39 -12.74 1.54
N GLU A 652 -9.83 -12.80 0.33
CA GLU A 652 -8.39 -12.87 0.11
C GLU A 652 -7.85 -11.48 -0.30
N TRP A 653 -6.97 -11.41 -1.31
CA TRP A 653 -6.36 -10.16 -1.75
C TRP A 653 -7.40 -9.15 -2.24
N ASN A 654 -8.35 -9.59 -3.07
CA ASN A 654 -9.37 -8.73 -3.66
C ASN A 654 -10.59 -8.55 -2.74
N ASP A 655 -10.58 -7.47 -1.96
CA ASP A 655 -11.68 -7.14 -1.04
C ASP A 655 -13.00 -6.82 -1.79
N ALA A 656 -12.94 -6.43 -3.07
CA ALA A 656 -14.15 -6.17 -3.86
C ALA A 656 -14.94 -7.44 -4.22
N ASN A 657 -14.32 -8.63 -4.12
CA ASN A 657 -14.96 -9.94 -4.26
C ASN A 657 -15.34 -10.57 -2.90
N ASN A 658 -15.59 -9.75 -1.87
CA ASN A 658 -15.91 -10.22 -0.53
C ASN A 658 -17.17 -11.10 -0.39
N ALA A 659 -18.11 -11.05 -1.33
CA ALA A 659 -19.29 -11.92 -1.25
C ALA A 659 -19.00 -13.39 -1.61
N LEU A 660 -17.82 -13.67 -2.18
CA LEU A 660 -17.31 -15.04 -2.34
C LEU A 660 -17.08 -15.74 -1.00
N VAL A 661 -16.84 -15.00 0.09
CA VAL A 661 -16.74 -15.61 1.43
C VAL A 661 -18.03 -16.38 1.73
N GLY A 662 -17.90 -17.64 2.12
CA GLY A 662 -19.00 -18.59 2.24
C GLY A 662 -18.88 -19.71 1.21
N ASN A 663 -19.32 -19.48 -0.02
CA ASN A 663 -19.37 -20.53 -1.04
C ASN A 663 -18.19 -20.51 -2.01
N GLY A 664 -17.36 -19.47 -1.96
CA GLY A 664 -16.19 -19.32 -2.81
C GLY A 664 -15.08 -20.28 -2.41
N VAL A 665 -14.33 -20.73 -3.41
CA VAL A 665 -13.20 -21.65 -3.25
C VAL A 665 -12.03 -21.11 -4.06
N SER A 666 -10.88 -20.94 -3.41
CA SER A 666 -9.69 -20.30 -3.97
C SER A 666 -8.76 -21.32 -4.63
N MET A 667 -8.69 -21.28 -5.96
CA MET A 667 -7.60 -21.92 -6.69
C MET A 667 -6.31 -21.08 -6.59
N VAL A 668 -6.43 -19.75 -6.42
CA VAL A 668 -5.29 -18.84 -6.19
C VAL A 668 -4.41 -19.33 -5.04
N THR A 669 -5.00 -19.55 -3.86
CA THR A 669 -4.29 -20.06 -2.69
C THR A 669 -3.81 -21.49 -2.91
N LEU A 670 -4.53 -22.32 -3.66
CA LEU A 670 -4.09 -23.68 -4.01
C LEU A 670 -2.81 -23.66 -4.87
N TYR A 671 -2.71 -22.78 -5.86
CA TYR A 671 -1.51 -22.64 -6.69
C TYR A 671 -0.28 -22.25 -5.87
N TYR A 672 -0.45 -21.32 -4.92
CA TYR A 672 0.62 -20.93 -4.01
C TYR A 672 0.94 -22.01 -2.96
N LEU A 673 -0.07 -22.75 -2.47
CA LEU A 673 0.13 -23.88 -1.57
C LEU A 673 0.91 -25.00 -2.25
N ARG A 674 0.71 -25.21 -3.55
CA ARG A 674 1.52 -26.14 -4.35
C ARG A 674 3.00 -25.71 -4.35
N ARG A 675 3.30 -24.43 -4.61
CA ARG A 675 4.69 -23.89 -4.53
C ARG A 675 5.27 -24.07 -3.12
N PHE A 676 4.48 -23.75 -2.10
CA PHE A 676 4.87 -23.88 -0.69
C PHE A 676 5.20 -25.32 -0.32
N LEU A 677 4.34 -26.27 -0.65
CA LEU A 677 4.56 -27.68 -0.34
C LEU A 677 5.74 -28.26 -1.12
N LYS A 678 5.98 -27.79 -2.34
CA LYS A 678 7.20 -28.17 -3.07
C LYS A 678 8.47 -27.68 -2.35
N TYR A 679 8.48 -26.42 -1.90
CA TYR A 679 9.56 -25.89 -1.06
C TYR A 679 9.69 -26.71 0.25
N PHE A 680 8.57 -26.94 0.94
CA PHE A 680 8.55 -27.61 2.24
C PHE A 680 9.02 -29.06 2.14
N ASN A 681 8.64 -29.77 1.07
CA ASN A 681 9.15 -31.10 0.76
C ASN A 681 10.67 -31.10 0.66
N ASP A 682 11.23 -30.17 -0.13
CA ASP A 682 12.67 -30.11 -0.35
C ASP A 682 13.41 -29.68 0.94
N PHE A 683 12.80 -28.81 1.75
CA PHE A 683 13.32 -28.43 3.07
C PHE A 683 13.38 -29.62 4.03
N ILE A 684 12.27 -30.34 4.23
CA ILE A 684 12.22 -31.51 5.13
C ILE A 684 13.11 -32.65 4.64
N LYS A 685 13.20 -32.87 3.32
CA LYS A 685 14.06 -33.91 2.75
C LYS A 685 15.54 -33.69 3.08
N ASN A 686 15.98 -32.43 3.08
CA ASN A 686 17.38 -32.06 3.32
C ASN A 686 17.69 -31.80 4.80
N ALA A 687 16.67 -31.63 5.65
CA ALA A 687 16.82 -31.38 7.08
C ALA A 687 17.45 -32.56 7.83
N ASP A 688 18.28 -32.29 8.83
CA ASP A 688 18.97 -33.30 9.63
C ASP A 688 18.18 -33.72 10.90
N PHE A 689 17.09 -34.45 10.71
CA PHE A 689 16.34 -35.11 11.79
C PHE A 689 15.64 -36.40 11.30
N GLU A 690 15.39 -37.37 12.18
CA GLU A 690 14.55 -38.54 11.85
C GLU A 690 13.14 -38.43 12.40
N THR A 691 13.01 -37.82 13.59
CA THR A 691 11.73 -37.45 14.20
C THR A 691 11.79 -36.01 14.70
N THR A 692 10.63 -35.40 14.86
CA THR A 692 10.45 -34.08 15.46
C THR A 692 9.22 -34.09 16.36
N ALA A 693 9.33 -33.42 17.50
CA ALA A 693 8.27 -33.35 18.50
C ALA A 693 7.27 -32.25 18.14
N VAL A 694 5.99 -32.57 18.06
CA VAL A 694 4.90 -31.59 17.91
C VAL A 694 3.88 -31.78 19.02
N SER A 695 3.07 -30.76 19.29
CA SER A 695 1.91 -30.84 20.18
C SER A 695 1.11 -32.12 19.95
N GLN A 696 0.76 -32.84 21.03
CA GLN A 696 -0.04 -34.06 20.94
C GLN A 696 -1.34 -33.84 20.16
N GLU A 697 -2.00 -32.70 20.38
CA GLU A 697 -3.24 -32.31 19.73
C GLU A 697 -3.03 -32.13 18.21
N LEU A 698 -1.90 -31.55 17.79
CA LEU A 698 -1.58 -31.35 16.37
C LEU A 698 -1.22 -32.67 15.69
N GLU A 699 -0.54 -33.59 16.39
CA GLU A 699 -0.25 -34.92 15.86
C GLU A 699 -1.53 -35.68 15.49
N VAL A 700 -2.56 -35.62 16.35
CA VAL A 700 -3.86 -36.25 16.07
C VAL A 700 -4.54 -35.62 14.85
N PHE A 701 -4.47 -34.29 14.72
CA PHE A 701 -4.98 -33.58 13.55
C PHE A 701 -4.24 -34.01 12.26
N PHE A 702 -2.92 -33.96 12.29
CA PHE A 702 -2.04 -34.40 11.20
C PHE A 702 -2.34 -35.84 10.77
N ALA A 703 -2.44 -36.77 11.72
CA ALA A 703 -2.70 -38.17 11.45
C ALA A 703 -4.08 -38.38 10.80
N GLY A 704 -5.10 -37.67 11.28
CA GLY A 704 -6.45 -37.70 10.70
C GLY A 704 -6.49 -37.26 9.24
N VAL A 705 -5.91 -36.10 8.93
CA VAL A 705 -5.84 -35.57 7.55
C VAL A 705 -5.00 -36.49 6.65
N SER A 706 -3.81 -36.90 7.12
CA SER A 706 -2.91 -37.77 6.37
C SER A 706 -3.58 -39.10 6.01
N LYS A 707 -4.31 -39.69 6.97
CA LYS A 707 -5.06 -40.92 6.73
C LYS A 707 -6.14 -40.73 5.67
N THR A 708 -6.95 -39.67 5.76
CA THR A 708 -8.01 -39.38 4.79
C THR A 708 -7.47 -39.29 3.37
N LEU A 709 -6.39 -38.53 3.15
CA LEU A 709 -5.82 -38.34 1.82
C LEU A 709 -5.27 -39.65 1.24
N LYS A 710 -4.62 -40.48 2.07
CA LYS A 710 -4.10 -41.80 1.67
C LYS A 710 -5.23 -42.78 1.34
N ASP A 711 -6.24 -42.89 2.20
CA ASP A 711 -7.37 -43.80 2.00
C ASP A 711 -8.12 -43.51 0.68
N HIS A 712 -8.19 -42.25 0.29
CA HIS A 712 -8.90 -41.79 -0.90
C HIS A 712 -7.99 -41.56 -2.12
N GLN A 713 -6.68 -41.87 -2.04
CA GLN A 713 -5.72 -41.58 -3.13
C GLN A 713 -6.15 -42.17 -4.49
N GLY A 714 -6.80 -43.33 -4.50
CA GLY A 714 -7.26 -43.98 -5.75
C GLY A 714 -8.32 -43.17 -6.52
N LEU A 715 -8.92 -42.14 -5.91
CA LEU A 715 -9.83 -41.23 -6.61
C LEU A 715 -9.12 -40.31 -7.61
N LEU A 716 -7.79 -40.16 -7.50
CA LEU A 716 -7.00 -39.28 -8.38
C LEU A 716 -6.77 -39.87 -9.79
N ASP A 717 -7.13 -41.14 -10.02
CA ASP A 717 -6.97 -41.82 -11.31
C ASP A 717 -7.98 -41.34 -12.38
N GLY A 718 -8.96 -40.51 -11.99
CA GLY A 718 -9.98 -39.94 -12.87
C GLY A 718 -10.62 -38.67 -12.32
N ALA A 719 -11.69 -38.22 -12.97
CA ALA A 719 -12.50 -37.11 -12.48
C ALA A 719 -13.33 -37.54 -11.26
N MET A 720 -13.42 -36.67 -10.27
CA MET A 720 -14.13 -36.94 -9.02
C MET A 720 -15.61 -36.55 -9.14
N ASN A 721 -16.53 -37.38 -8.62
CA ASN A 721 -17.94 -37.01 -8.50
C ASN A 721 -18.22 -36.26 -7.18
N ASP A 722 -19.39 -35.63 -7.08
CA ASP A 722 -19.73 -34.74 -5.97
C ASP A 722 -19.79 -35.46 -4.60
N THR A 723 -20.20 -36.74 -4.56
CA THR A 723 -20.18 -37.57 -3.35
C THR A 723 -18.76 -37.90 -2.90
N GLN A 724 -17.87 -38.21 -3.85
CA GLN A 724 -16.46 -38.47 -3.57
C GLN A 724 -15.75 -37.19 -3.07
N ARG A 725 -16.08 -36.04 -3.65
CA ARG A 725 -15.57 -34.73 -3.24
C ARG A 725 -15.98 -34.40 -1.82
N ARG A 726 -17.25 -34.64 -1.49
CA ARG A 726 -17.79 -34.52 -0.14
C ARG A 726 -17.05 -35.40 0.87
N ALA A 727 -16.80 -36.66 0.53
CA ALA A 727 -16.12 -37.61 1.42
C ALA A 727 -14.69 -37.16 1.79
N VAL A 728 -13.94 -36.61 0.82
CA VAL A 728 -12.61 -36.06 1.09
C VAL A 728 -12.71 -34.81 1.98
N LEU A 729 -13.62 -33.88 1.66
CA LEU A 729 -13.83 -32.66 2.46
C LEU A 729 -14.16 -32.98 3.91
N ASP A 730 -15.15 -33.84 4.17
CA ASP A 730 -15.53 -34.25 5.52
C ASP A 730 -14.32 -34.81 6.29
N GLY A 731 -13.54 -35.68 5.63
CA GLY A 731 -12.40 -36.37 6.23
C GLY A 731 -11.19 -35.47 6.52
N VAL A 732 -11.06 -34.31 5.87
CA VAL A 732 -10.00 -33.33 6.17
C VAL A 732 -10.48 -32.21 7.09
N SER A 733 -11.76 -31.83 7.04
CA SER A 733 -12.32 -30.75 7.86
C SER A 733 -12.68 -31.17 9.29
N GLN A 734 -13.19 -32.39 9.48
CA GLN A 734 -13.56 -32.86 10.83
C GLN A 734 -12.36 -32.95 11.79
N PRO A 735 -11.17 -33.48 11.39
CA PRO A 735 -9.98 -33.44 12.24
C PRO A 735 -9.60 -32.03 12.68
N ALA A 736 -9.70 -31.02 11.79
CA ALA A 736 -9.44 -29.63 12.15
C ALA A 736 -10.46 -29.10 13.18
N SER A 737 -11.73 -29.49 13.06
CA SER A 737 -12.79 -29.13 14.01
C SER A 737 -12.51 -29.64 15.40
N ASN A 738 -12.10 -30.90 15.50
CA ASN A 738 -11.78 -31.54 16.77
C ASN A 738 -10.55 -30.88 17.41
N TYR A 739 -9.52 -30.57 16.61
CA TYR A 739 -8.29 -29.89 17.07
C TYR A 739 -8.57 -28.53 17.70
N ARG A 740 -9.23 -27.63 16.96
CA ARG A 740 -9.50 -26.27 17.45
C ARG A 740 -10.44 -26.25 18.65
N SER A 741 -11.50 -27.06 18.63
CA SER A 741 -12.46 -27.12 19.72
C SER A 741 -11.83 -27.69 21.00
N GLY A 742 -10.89 -28.63 20.87
CA GLY A 742 -10.10 -29.14 21.99
C GLY A 742 -9.29 -28.04 22.67
N ILE A 743 -8.54 -27.26 21.89
CA ILE A 743 -7.68 -26.18 22.39
C ILE A 743 -8.51 -25.00 22.91
N TYR A 744 -9.57 -24.60 22.21
CA TYR A 744 -10.43 -23.50 22.66
C TYR A 744 -11.04 -23.75 24.04
N ASN A 745 -11.32 -25.01 24.39
CA ASN A 745 -11.94 -25.39 25.65
C ASN A 745 -10.92 -25.73 26.76
N ASN A 746 -9.73 -26.21 26.41
CA ASN A 746 -8.79 -26.78 27.39
C ASN A 746 -7.37 -26.20 27.33
N ASN A 747 -7.05 -25.31 26.40
CA ASN A 747 -5.69 -24.95 26.00
C ASN A 747 -4.86 -26.17 25.54
N PHE A 748 -3.57 -25.97 25.22
CA PHE A 748 -2.63 -27.07 24.97
C PHE A 748 -2.28 -27.80 26.26
N SER A 749 -2.20 -29.14 26.23
CA SER A 749 -1.84 -29.94 27.41
C SER A 749 -0.40 -29.74 27.87
N GLY A 750 0.47 -29.28 26.96
CA GLY A 750 1.93 -29.23 27.17
C GLY A 750 2.65 -30.48 26.66
N ASP A 751 1.94 -31.57 26.39
CA ASP A 751 2.53 -32.82 25.92
C ASP A 751 2.85 -32.76 24.42
N LYS A 752 3.94 -33.43 24.04
CA LYS A 752 4.37 -33.56 22.65
C LYS A 752 4.52 -35.00 22.22
N LYS A 753 4.33 -35.24 20.93
CA LYS A 753 4.51 -36.52 20.25
C LYS A 753 5.45 -36.39 19.06
N GLU A 754 6.20 -37.45 18.81
CA GLU A 754 7.11 -37.54 17.69
C GLU A 754 6.38 -37.85 16.38
N ILE A 755 6.65 -37.06 15.34
CA ILE A 755 6.32 -37.38 13.95
C ILE A 755 7.62 -37.70 13.21
N SER A 756 7.62 -38.80 12.44
CA SER A 756 8.78 -39.16 11.62
C SER A 756 8.89 -38.31 10.35
N LYS A 757 10.13 -38.05 9.92
CA LYS A 757 10.42 -37.41 8.63
C LYS A 757 9.71 -38.11 7.46
N SER A 758 9.70 -39.44 7.46
CA SER A 758 9.02 -40.24 6.43
C SER A 758 7.51 -39.96 6.40
N ASN A 759 6.86 -39.85 7.54
CA ASN A 759 5.42 -39.57 7.60
C ASN A 759 5.11 -38.15 7.10
N LEU A 760 5.95 -37.16 7.44
CA LEU A 760 5.82 -35.79 6.94
C LEU A 760 5.98 -35.74 5.42
N LEU A 761 7.01 -36.37 4.87
CA LEU A 761 7.25 -36.41 3.43
C LEU A 761 6.10 -37.11 2.70
N GLU A 762 5.63 -38.26 3.20
CA GLU A 762 4.50 -38.98 2.59
C GLU A 762 3.22 -38.12 2.60
N PHE A 763 2.95 -37.39 3.68
CA PHE A 763 1.84 -36.43 3.75
C PHE A 763 1.98 -35.29 2.72
N ILE A 764 3.17 -34.70 2.60
CA ILE A 764 3.42 -33.62 1.65
C ILE A 764 3.26 -34.13 0.21
N GLU A 765 3.83 -35.29 -0.11
CA GLU A 765 3.76 -35.91 -1.43
C GLU A 765 2.32 -36.28 -1.83
N ILE A 766 1.53 -36.88 -0.92
CA ILE A 766 0.13 -37.18 -1.23
C ILE A 766 -0.67 -35.89 -1.42
N THR A 767 -0.45 -34.88 -0.58
CA THR A 767 -1.13 -33.59 -0.70
C THR A 767 -0.80 -32.93 -2.04
N LEU A 768 0.47 -32.90 -2.44
CA LEU A 768 0.90 -32.39 -3.75
C LEU A 768 0.16 -33.08 -4.92
N LYS A 769 -0.09 -34.40 -4.85
CA LYS A 769 -0.87 -35.10 -5.88
C LYS A 769 -2.32 -34.60 -5.97
N TYR A 770 -2.98 -34.35 -4.83
CA TYR A 770 -4.33 -33.76 -4.83
C TYR A 770 -4.32 -32.33 -5.39
N LEU A 771 -3.32 -31.52 -5.06
CA LEU A 771 -3.21 -30.16 -5.58
C LEU A 771 -2.95 -30.19 -7.08
N ASP A 772 -1.98 -30.96 -7.55
CA ASP A 772 -1.63 -31.08 -8.98
C ASP A 772 -2.84 -31.59 -9.80
N HIS A 773 -3.56 -32.61 -9.31
CA HIS A 773 -4.82 -33.07 -9.92
C HIS A 773 -5.88 -31.96 -9.99
N SER A 774 -6.02 -31.18 -8.91
CA SER A 774 -6.96 -30.06 -8.87
C SER A 774 -6.56 -28.93 -9.82
N ILE A 775 -5.26 -28.68 -10.01
CA ILE A 775 -4.74 -27.70 -10.99
C ILE A 775 -5.10 -28.15 -12.41
N ASP A 776 -4.86 -29.41 -12.76
CA ASP A 776 -5.18 -29.96 -14.08
C ASP A 776 -6.68 -29.85 -14.39
N ALA A 777 -7.54 -30.14 -13.40
CA ALA A 777 -9.00 -30.01 -13.52
C ALA A 777 -9.49 -28.56 -13.69
N ASN A 778 -8.63 -27.55 -13.47
CA ASN A 778 -8.99 -26.13 -13.51
C ASN A 778 -8.42 -25.37 -14.73
N LYS A 779 -7.84 -26.07 -15.70
CA LYS A 779 -7.47 -25.47 -17.00
C LYS A 779 -8.73 -25.21 -17.83
N ARG A 780 -8.88 -23.97 -18.31
CA ARG A 780 -9.97 -23.55 -19.19
C ARG A 780 -9.67 -23.87 -20.65
N ALA A 781 -10.72 -23.87 -21.47
CA ALA A 781 -10.62 -24.11 -22.92
C ALA A 781 -9.82 -23.02 -23.66
N ASP A 782 -9.75 -21.80 -23.11
CA ASP A 782 -8.99 -20.67 -23.65
C ASP A 782 -7.50 -20.68 -23.25
N GLY A 783 -7.06 -21.71 -22.53
CA GLY A 783 -5.67 -21.88 -22.08
C GLY A 783 -5.35 -21.23 -20.73
N MET A 784 -6.24 -20.38 -20.20
CA MET A 784 -6.14 -19.80 -18.86
C MET A 784 -6.57 -20.80 -17.77
N TYR A 785 -6.46 -20.38 -16.51
CA TYR A 785 -6.85 -21.18 -15.35
C TYR A 785 -7.91 -20.47 -14.49
N HIS A 786 -8.76 -21.24 -13.82
CA HIS A 786 -9.73 -20.69 -12.87
C HIS A 786 -9.02 -20.09 -11.64
N ALA A 787 -9.53 -18.95 -11.15
CA ALA A 787 -9.03 -18.28 -9.96
C ALA A 787 -9.86 -18.62 -8.72
N TYR A 788 -11.17 -18.43 -8.84
CA TYR A 788 -12.15 -18.71 -7.80
C TYR A 788 -13.30 -19.52 -8.39
N ASN A 789 -13.70 -20.55 -7.65
CA ASN A 789 -14.82 -21.42 -7.95
C ASN A 789 -15.92 -21.26 -6.89
N LEU A 790 -17.07 -21.87 -7.11
CA LEU A 790 -18.17 -21.93 -6.14
C LEU A 790 -18.45 -23.39 -5.78
N MET A 791 -18.57 -23.67 -4.48
CA MET A 791 -19.09 -24.93 -3.97
C MET A 791 -20.53 -24.78 -3.51
N THR A 792 -21.34 -25.80 -3.76
CA THR A 792 -22.72 -25.89 -3.27
C THR A 792 -22.90 -27.23 -2.55
N VAL A 793 -23.44 -27.19 -1.33
CA VAL A 793 -23.95 -28.39 -0.66
C VAL A 793 -25.36 -28.65 -1.19
N GLU A 794 -25.53 -29.74 -1.93
CA GLU A 794 -26.79 -30.12 -2.56
C GLU A 794 -27.79 -30.70 -1.53
N ASP A 795 -29.07 -30.77 -1.88
CA ASP A 795 -30.13 -31.28 -0.99
C ASP A 795 -29.88 -32.72 -0.50
N ASN A 796 -29.11 -33.51 -1.25
CA ASN A 796 -28.71 -34.88 -0.89
C ASN A 796 -27.41 -34.94 -0.05
N GLY A 797 -26.78 -33.80 0.22
CA GLY A 797 -25.53 -33.66 0.97
C GLY A 797 -24.25 -33.67 0.13
N ASP A 798 -24.33 -33.89 -1.18
CA ASP A 798 -23.17 -33.87 -2.09
C ASP A 798 -22.58 -32.45 -2.23
N VAL A 799 -21.31 -32.34 -2.64
CA VAL A 799 -20.65 -31.05 -2.89
C VAL A 799 -20.36 -30.89 -4.38
N SER A 800 -21.15 -30.04 -5.03
CA SER A 800 -21.00 -29.69 -6.44
C SER A 800 -20.10 -28.47 -6.62
N VAL A 801 -19.50 -28.34 -7.82
CA VAL A 801 -18.58 -27.25 -8.18
C VAL A 801 -19.09 -26.52 -9.42
N SER A 802 -19.03 -25.20 -9.38
CA SER A 802 -19.29 -24.34 -10.54
C SER A 802 -18.23 -23.25 -10.66
N TYR A 803 -18.14 -22.63 -11.83
CA TYR A 803 -17.01 -21.79 -12.22
C TYR A 803 -17.41 -20.33 -12.43
N LEU A 804 -16.47 -19.42 -12.18
CA LEU A 804 -16.60 -17.99 -12.42
C LEU A 804 -15.85 -17.55 -13.69
N SER A 805 -15.99 -16.26 -14.05
CA SER A 805 -15.25 -15.61 -15.13
C SER A 805 -13.73 -15.78 -14.98
N GLU A 806 -13.01 -15.64 -16.08
CA GLU A 806 -11.56 -15.46 -16.06
C GLU A 806 -11.17 -14.29 -15.16
N MET A 807 -10.09 -14.46 -14.40
CA MET A 807 -9.55 -13.40 -13.54
C MET A 807 -8.03 -13.36 -13.63
N LEU A 808 -7.48 -12.16 -13.65
CA LEU A 808 -6.04 -11.92 -13.76
C LEU A 808 -5.27 -12.62 -12.64
N GLU A 809 -5.79 -12.56 -11.42
CA GLU A 809 -5.17 -13.12 -10.21
C GLU A 809 -4.92 -14.64 -10.30
N GLY A 810 -5.83 -15.39 -10.92
CA GLY A 810 -5.62 -16.83 -11.16
C GLY A 810 -4.45 -17.10 -12.10
N GLN A 811 -4.22 -16.21 -13.08
CA GLN A 811 -3.15 -16.36 -14.06
C GLN A 811 -1.80 -16.07 -13.42
N VAL A 812 -1.74 -15.01 -12.61
CA VAL A 812 -0.57 -14.69 -11.77
C VAL A 812 -0.21 -15.89 -10.89
N ALA A 813 -1.18 -16.42 -10.16
CA ALA A 813 -0.94 -17.49 -9.19
C ALA A 813 -0.52 -18.81 -9.85
N VAL A 814 -1.15 -19.22 -10.97
CA VAL A 814 -0.75 -20.46 -11.67
C VAL A 814 0.63 -20.34 -12.31
N LEU A 815 0.99 -19.16 -12.86
CA LEU A 815 2.33 -18.90 -13.38
C LEU A 815 3.38 -18.94 -12.27
N SER A 816 3.04 -18.47 -11.07
CA SER A 816 3.91 -18.53 -9.89
C SER A 816 3.96 -19.89 -9.20
N SER A 817 3.10 -20.86 -9.54
CA SER A 817 2.97 -22.15 -8.84
C SER A 817 4.21 -23.08 -8.94
N GLY A 818 5.06 -22.83 -9.93
CA GLY A 818 6.15 -23.71 -10.34
C GLY A 818 5.69 -25.05 -10.93
N TYR A 819 4.38 -25.25 -11.16
CA TYR A 819 3.82 -26.51 -11.69
C TYR A 819 3.96 -26.58 -13.22
N LEU A 820 3.65 -25.47 -13.89
CA LEU A 820 3.68 -25.40 -15.34
C LEU A 820 5.11 -25.48 -15.89
N ASN A 821 5.28 -26.20 -17.00
CA ASN A 821 6.49 -26.09 -17.81
C ASN A 821 6.46 -24.81 -18.69
N SER A 822 7.59 -24.44 -19.27
CA SER A 822 7.74 -23.20 -20.04
C SER A 822 6.77 -23.08 -21.23
N LYS A 823 6.39 -24.20 -21.85
CA LYS A 823 5.40 -24.20 -22.94
C LYS A 823 3.99 -23.91 -22.41
N GLN A 824 3.58 -24.56 -21.32
CA GLN A 824 2.29 -24.32 -20.69
C GLN A 824 2.20 -22.89 -20.14
N ALA A 825 3.27 -22.37 -19.55
CA ALA A 825 3.32 -20.98 -19.09
C ALA A 825 3.13 -20.00 -20.26
N LEU A 826 3.79 -20.23 -21.40
CA LEU A 826 3.58 -19.43 -22.61
C LEU A 826 2.13 -19.55 -23.16
N GLU A 827 1.50 -20.72 -23.10
CA GLU A 827 0.09 -20.89 -23.47
C GLU A 827 -0.83 -20.02 -22.59
N VAL A 828 -0.56 -19.92 -21.28
CA VAL A 828 -1.30 -19.03 -20.37
C VAL A 828 -1.09 -17.56 -20.74
N MET A 829 0.15 -17.15 -21.05
CA MET A 829 0.45 -15.77 -21.47
C MET A 829 -0.25 -15.40 -22.78
N ASP A 830 -0.21 -16.28 -23.78
CA ASP A 830 -0.90 -16.10 -25.07
C ASP A 830 -2.43 -16.04 -24.89
N GLY A 831 -2.99 -16.91 -24.02
CA GLY A 831 -4.41 -16.90 -23.66
C GLY A 831 -4.83 -15.62 -22.94
N LEU A 832 -4.04 -15.17 -21.97
CA LEU A 832 -4.29 -13.92 -21.24
C LEU A 832 -4.28 -12.70 -22.17
N LYS A 833 -3.28 -12.59 -23.05
CA LYS A 833 -3.17 -11.49 -24.02
C LYS A 833 -4.35 -11.41 -24.99
N SER A 834 -4.92 -12.56 -25.36
CA SER A 834 -6.07 -12.65 -26.28
C SER A 834 -7.44 -12.59 -25.58
N SER A 835 -7.47 -12.51 -24.25
CA SER A 835 -8.68 -12.53 -23.45
C SER A 835 -9.36 -11.17 -23.32
N ALA A 836 -10.57 -11.16 -22.77
CA ALA A 836 -11.30 -9.94 -22.39
C ALA A 836 -10.63 -9.14 -21.25
N LEU A 837 -9.56 -9.68 -20.64
CA LEU A 837 -8.80 -8.99 -19.60
C LEU A 837 -7.83 -7.95 -20.19
N PHE A 838 -7.44 -8.07 -21.46
CA PHE A 838 -6.57 -7.06 -22.08
C PHE A 838 -7.38 -5.81 -22.43
N ARG A 839 -6.99 -4.67 -21.85
CA ARG A 839 -7.59 -3.35 -22.05
C ARG A 839 -6.69 -2.52 -22.97
N GLU A 840 -7.19 -2.26 -24.19
CA GLU A 840 -6.44 -1.70 -25.32
C GLU A 840 -5.89 -0.29 -25.11
N ASP A 841 -6.70 0.65 -24.58
CA ASP A 841 -6.29 2.07 -24.46
C ASP A 841 -5.06 2.26 -23.55
N GLN A 842 -4.94 1.42 -22.52
CA GLN A 842 -3.81 1.39 -21.58
C GLN A 842 -2.83 0.23 -21.83
N TYR A 843 -3.12 -0.63 -22.81
CA TYR A 843 -2.37 -1.84 -23.17
C TYR A 843 -1.91 -2.64 -21.95
N SER A 844 -2.86 -2.92 -21.06
CA SER A 844 -2.61 -3.67 -19.81
C SER A 844 -3.85 -4.46 -19.41
N TYR A 845 -3.86 -5.04 -18.19
CA TYR A 845 -4.85 -6.04 -17.80
C TYR A 845 -5.80 -5.55 -16.70
N ILE A 846 -7.10 -5.75 -16.90
CA ILE A 846 -8.13 -5.59 -15.86
C ILE A 846 -8.26 -6.88 -15.03
N LEU A 847 -8.84 -6.79 -13.82
CA LEU A 847 -8.90 -7.93 -12.90
C LEU A 847 -9.84 -9.06 -13.37
N TYR A 848 -10.95 -8.67 -13.99
CA TYR A 848 -12.00 -9.54 -14.53
C TYR A 848 -12.69 -8.81 -15.69
N PRO A 849 -13.42 -9.52 -16.57
CA PRO A 849 -14.02 -8.92 -17.76
C PRO A 849 -14.92 -7.73 -17.42
N ASN A 850 -14.80 -6.67 -18.21
CA ASN A 850 -15.76 -5.59 -18.18
C ASN A 850 -17.12 -6.11 -18.70
N LYS A 851 -18.23 -5.67 -18.10
CA LYS A 851 -19.58 -6.12 -18.46
C LYS A 851 -20.60 -5.00 -18.38
N ASP A 852 -21.61 -5.07 -19.22
CA ASP A 852 -22.76 -4.18 -19.15
C ASP A 852 -23.70 -4.62 -18.03
N LEU A 853 -23.99 -3.70 -17.12
CA LEU A 853 -24.99 -3.92 -16.08
C LEU A 853 -26.35 -3.45 -16.59
N PRO A 854 -27.46 -4.15 -16.26
CA PRO A 854 -28.79 -3.72 -16.71
C PRO A 854 -29.07 -2.28 -16.27
N GLY A 855 -29.79 -1.53 -17.09
CA GLY A 855 -30.21 -0.16 -16.74
C GLY A 855 -31.16 -0.15 -15.54
N PHE A 856 -31.43 1.03 -14.94
CA PHE A 856 -32.35 1.13 -13.81
C PHE A 856 -33.77 0.60 -14.14
N GLU A 857 -34.23 0.82 -15.37
CA GLU A 857 -35.54 0.38 -15.85
C GLU A 857 -35.63 -1.15 -16.07
N GLU A 858 -34.49 -1.84 -16.18
CA GLU A 858 -34.44 -3.27 -16.53
C GLU A 858 -34.24 -4.20 -15.32
N LYS A 859 -33.67 -3.71 -14.21
CA LYS A 859 -33.18 -4.56 -13.11
C LYS A 859 -34.25 -5.27 -12.29
N ASN A 860 -35.45 -4.72 -12.18
CA ASN A 860 -36.49 -5.20 -11.26
C ASN A 860 -37.79 -5.53 -11.99
N ILE A 861 -37.72 -6.36 -13.04
CA ILE A 861 -38.90 -6.81 -13.77
C ILE A 861 -39.12 -8.28 -13.45
N ILE A 862 -40.25 -8.60 -12.80
CA ILE A 862 -40.68 -9.97 -12.54
C ILE A 862 -41.35 -10.49 -13.82
N PRO A 863 -40.86 -11.59 -14.42
CA PRO A 863 -41.50 -12.19 -15.58
C PRO A 863 -42.99 -12.47 -15.32
N GLN A 864 -43.85 -12.01 -16.23
CA GLN A 864 -45.32 -12.11 -16.09
C GLN A 864 -45.77 -13.56 -15.85
N GLU A 865 -45.09 -14.54 -16.45
CA GLU A 865 -45.36 -15.96 -16.24
C GLU A 865 -45.11 -16.45 -14.81
N LEU A 866 -44.13 -15.88 -14.09
CA LEU A 866 -43.83 -16.24 -12.70
C LEU A 866 -44.86 -15.61 -11.76
N VAL A 867 -45.32 -14.39 -12.08
CA VAL A 867 -46.40 -13.72 -11.37
C VAL A 867 -47.73 -14.47 -11.55
N ALA A 868 -48.02 -14.96 -12.76
CA ALA A 868 -49.23 -15.73 -13.05
C ALA A 868 -49.26 -17.10 -12.34
N LYS A 869 -48.08 -17.71 -12.10
CA LYS A 869 -47.95 -19.01 -11.40
C LYS A 869 -48.05 -18.92 -9.88
N SER A 870 -47.90 -17.73 -9.28
CA SER A 870 -47.99 -17.54 -7.82
C SER A 870 -49.37 -17.08 -7.39
N GLN A 871 -50.06 -17.88 -6.57
CA GLN A 871 -51.35 -17.49 -6.01
C GLN A 871 -51.19 -16.34 -5.02
N LEU A 872 -50.07 -16.29 -4.28
CA LEU A 872 -49.79 -15.20 -3.34
C LEU A 872 -49.62 -13.86 -4.07
N LEU A 873 -48.79 -13.79 -5.12
CA LEU A 873 -48.57 -12.52 -5.84
C LEU A 873 -49.85 -12.01 -6.49
N GLN A 874 -50.64 -12.88 -7.12
CA GLN A 874 -51.95 -12.52 -7.69
C GLN A 874 -52.91 -11.96 -6.62
N GLN A 875 -52.96 -12.59 -5.44
CA GLN A 875 -53.82 -12.14 -4.36
C GLN A 875 -53.36 -10.81 -3.77
N LEU A 876 -52.05 -10.59 -3.64
CA LEU A 876 -51.48 -9.32 -3.19
C LEU A 876 -51.84 -8.18 -4.15
N LEU A 877 -51.67 -8.40 -5.46
CA LEU A 877 -52.06 -7.45 -6.51
C LEU A 877 -53.55 -7.11 -6.46
N LYS A 878 -54.41 -8.14 -6.36
CA LYS A 878 -55.88 -7.97 -6.25
C LYS A 878 -56.28 -7.14 -5.02
N ASN A 879 -55.55 -7.30 -3.92
CA ASN A 879 -55.81 -6.60 -2.66
C ASN A 879 -55.13 -5.22 -2.60
N GLY A 880 -54.42 -4.80 -3.65
CA GLY A 880 -53.63 -3.56 -3.65
C GLY A 880 -52.48 -3.56 -2.63
N ASN A 881 -52.01 -4.75 -2.20
CA ASN A 881 -50.93 -4.88 -1.23
C ASN A 881 -49.57 -4.82 -1.94
N GLN A 882 -48.83 -3.73 -1.70
CA GLN A 882 -47.55 -3.43 -2.32
C GLN A 882 -46.32 -3.89 -1.51
N GLN A 883 -46.52 -4.68 -0.45
CA GLN A 883 -45.41 -5.08 0.43
C GLN A 883 -44.39 -6.00 -0.25
N ILE A 884 -44.79 -6.77 -1.25
CA ILE A 884 -43.89 -7.68 -2.00
C ILE A 884 -43.86 -7.35 -3.49
N VAL A 885 -45.02 -7.16 -4.12
CA VAL A 885 -45.13 -6.96 -5.58
C VAL A 885 -45.94 -5.71 -5.88
N VAL A 886 -45.52 -4.98 -6.91
CA VAL A 886 -46.19 -3.80 -7.45
C VAL A 886 -46.35 -3.99 -8.95
N GLN A 887 -47.52 -3.63 -9.51
CA GLN A 887 -47.70 -3.51 -10.95
C GLN A 887 -47.63 -2.03 -11.33
N ASP A 888 -46.83 -1.70 -12.34
CA ASP A 888 -46.74 -0.34 -12.85
C ASP A 888 -47.92 0.02 -13.79
N ASN A 889 -47.87 1.21 -14.40
CA ASN A 889 -48.90 1.67 -15.34
C ASN A 889 -48.73 1.08 -16.76
N THR A 890 -47.63 0.40 -17.05
CA THR A 890 -47.37 -0.26 -18.34
C THR A 890 -47.80 -1.72 -18.33
N GLY A 891 -48.02 -2.28 -17.14
CA GLY A 891 -48.49 -3.65 -16.91
C GLY A 891 -47.41 -4.59 -16.39
N ASP A 892 -46.18 -4.11 -16.22
CA ASP A 892 -45.06 -4.88 -15.69
C ASP A 892 -45.09 -4.96 -14.16
N TYR A 893 -44.46 -6.01 -13.64
CA TYR A 893 -44.45 -6.33 -12.22
C TYR A 893 -43.06 -6.16 -11.64
N HIS A 894 -43.00 -5.61 -10.43
CA HIS A 894 -41.76 -5.29 -9.74
C HIS A 894 -41.80 -5.82 -8.31
N PHE A 895 -40.66 -6.26 -7.77
CA PHE A 895 -40.55 -6.43 -6.33
C PHE A 895 -40.55 -5.07 -5.64
N ASN A 896 -40.93 -5.05 -4.35
CA ASN A 896 -40.88 -3.84 -3.53
C ASN A 896 -39.49 -3.19 -3.58
N ALA A 897 -39.43 -1.88 -3.83
CA ALA A 897 -38.19 -1.13 -4.03
C ALA A 897 -37.29 -1.05 -2.78
N ASN A 898 -37.81 -1.39 -1.59
CA ASN A 898 -37.01 -1.45 -0.36
C ASN A 898 -36.28 -2.80 -0.18
N PHE A 899 -36.42 -3.73 -1.12
CA PHE A 899 -35.70 -5.01 -1.05
C PHE A 899 -34.29 -4.86 -1.56
N ASN A 900 -33.32 -5.22 -0.72
CA ASN A 900 -31.91 -5.24 -1.09
C ASN A 900 -31.44 -6.66 -1.45
N ASN A 901 -32.06 -7.68 -0.84
CA ASN A 901 -31.71 -9.08 -1.05
C ASN A 901 -32.86 -10.01 -0.58
N ILE A 902 -32.62 -11.31 -0.64
CA ILE A 902 -33.59 -12.34 -0.27
C ILE A 902 -34.06 -12.24 1.19
N ASN A 903 -33.26 -11.70 2.11
CA ASN A 903 -33.65 -11.54 3.51
C ASN A 903 -34.70 -10.44 3.67
N SER A 904 -34.68 -9.40 2.83
CA SER A 904 -35.76 -8.41 2.75
C SER A 904 -37.08 -9.08 2.37
N LEU A 905 -37.07 -9.99 1.36
CA LEU A 905 -38.24 -10.77 0.96
C LEU A 905 -38.70 -11.70 2.10
N LYS A 906 -37.79 -12.46 2.72
CA LYS A 906 -38.11 -13.36 3.85
C LYS A 906 -38.74 -12.59 5.01
N LYS A 907 -38.21 -11.41 5.34
CA LYS A 907 -38.77 -10.52 6.38
C LYS A 907 -40.17 -10.02 6.00
N ALA A 908 -40.38 -9.61 4.75
CA ALA A 908 -41.69 -9.18 4.26
C ALA A 908 -42.72 -10.32 4.27
N LEU A 909 -42.33 -11.52 3.83
CA LEU A 909 -43.14 -12.73 3.90
C LEU A 909 -43.50 -13.08 5.35
N LYS A 910 -42.54 -13.03 6.28
CA LYS A 910 -42.78 -13.26 7.72
C LYS A 910 -43.81 -12.27 8.28
N ASN A 911 -43.77 -11.00 7.88
CA ASN A 911 -44.75 -10.01 8.31
C ASN A 911 -46.16 -10.30 7.75
N LEU A 912 -46.25 -10.80 6.51
CA LEU A 912 -47.51 -11.23 5.88
C LEU A 912 -48.09 -12.50 6.51
N SER A 913 -47.25 -13.37 7.09
CA SER A 913 -47.66 -14.61 7.76
C SER A 913 -48.51 -14.40 9.03
N ASN A 914 -48.63 -13.16 9.52
CA ASN A 914 -49.43 -12.81 10.69
C ASN A 914 -50.88 -12.40 10.36
N GLY A 915 -51.32 -12.54 9.09
CA GLY A 915 -52.67 -12.17 8.64
C GLY A 915 -53.26 -13.13 7.61
N ASP A 916 -54.14 -12.60 6.74
CA ASP A 916 -54.96 -13.37 5.78
C ASP A 916 -54.15 -14.16 4.72
N TYR A 917 -52.84 -13.94 4.64
CA TYR A 917 -51.95 -14.56 3.65
C TYR A 917 -51.14 -15.76 4.20
N LYS A 918 -51.30 -16.11 5.49
CA LYS A 918 -50.47 -17.13 6.18
C LYS A 918 -50.32 -18.45 5.42
N ASP A 919 -51.43 -19.03 4.97
CA ASP A 919 -51.41 -20.34 4.30
C ASP A 919 -50.73 -20.28 2.92
N LEU A 920 -50.89 -19.15 2.22
CA LEU A 920 -50.23 -18.90 0.94
C LEU A 920 -48.73 -18.67 1.11
N VAL A 921 -48.31 -17.95 2.15
CA VAL A 921 -46.88 -17.76 2.45
C VAL A 921 -46.21 -19.09 2.77
N LEU A 922 -46.80 -19.92 3.64
CA LEU A 922 -46.26 -21.24 3.98
C LEU A 922 -46.12 -22.15 2.76
N LYS A 923 -47.07 -22.07 1.81
CA LYS A 923 -47.07 -22.88 0.59
C LYS A 923 -46.06 -22.38 -0.45
N GLU A 924 -45.93 -21.07 -0.65
CA GLU A 924 -45.22 -20.49 -1.80
C GLU A 924 -43.88 -19.83 -1.48
N GLN A 925 -43.49 -19.69 -0.20
CA GLN A 925 -42.26 -18.99 0.18
C GLN A 925 -41.03 -19.48 -0.60
N ARG A 926 -40.75 -20.78 -0.65
CA ARG A 926 -39.59 -21.32 -1.39
C ARG A 926 -39.64 -21.00 -2.89
N GLN A 927 -40.82 -20.99 -3.50
CA GLN A 927 -40.98 -20.67 -4.91
C GLN A 927 -40.79 -19.16 -5.18
N LEU A 928 -41.20 -18.30 -4.25
CA LEU A 928 -40.94 -16.86 -4.33
C LEU A 928 -39.48 -16.52 -4.10
N GLU A 929 -38.79 -17.24 -3.21
CA GLU A 929 -37.35 -17.11 -3.06
C GLU A 929 -36.63 -17.47 -4.38
N LYS A 930 -37.07 -18.52 -5.08
CA LYS A 930 -36.57 -18.86 -6.43
C LYS A 930 -36.92 -17.80 -7.48
N THR A 931 -38.11 -17.19 -7.40
CA THR A 931 -38.52 -16.13 -8.33
C THR A 931 -37.69 -14.86 -8.14
N PHE A 932 -37.42 -14.49 -6.89
CA PHE A 932 -36.54 -13.39 -6.54
C PHE A 932 -35.12 -13.65 -7.05
N GLU A 933 -34.62 -14.86 -6.85
CA GLU A 933 -33.30 -15.27 -7.37
C GLU A 933 -33.26 -15.27 -8.91
N ALA A 934 -34.34 -15.66 -9.59
CA ALA A 934 -34.39 -15.61 -11.06
C ALA A 934 -34.35 -14.18 -11.62
N VAL A 935 -34.87 -13.19 -10.88
CA VAL A 935 -34.83 -11.77 -11.27
C VAL A 935 -33.45 -11.17 -11.00
N PHE A 936 -32.86 -11.41 -9.83
CA PHE A 936 -31.65 -10.71 -9.39
C PHE A 936 -30.34 -11.48 -9.54
N ASN A 937 -30.41 -12.81 -9.69
CA ASN A 937 -29.25 -13.72 -9.84
C ASN A 937 -28.15 -13.46 -8.78
N HIS A 938 -28.54 -13.32 -7.52
CA HIS A 938 -27.61 -13.01 -6.44
C HIS A 938 -26.60 -14.14 -6.17
N LYS A 939 -26.86 -15.38 -6.59
CA LYS A 939 -25.87 -16.46 -6.55
C LYS A 939 -24.62 -16.15 -7.38
N ALA A 940 -24.75 -15.35 -8.44
CA ALA A 940 -23.62 -14.89 -9.25
C ALA A 940 -22.96 -13.60 -8.71
N PHE A 941 -23.46 -13.05 -7.60
CA PHE A 941 -22.89 -11.86 -6.97
C PHE A 941 -21.62 -12.23 -6.20
N THR A 942 -20.47 -11.84 -6.75
CA THR A 942 -19.16 -12.10 -6.14
C THR A 942 -18.73 -10.99 -5.18
N GLY A 943 -19.44 -9.86 -5.17
CA GLY A 943 -19.14 -8.68 -4.35
C GLY A 943 -19.32 -7.38 -5.13
N ARG A 944 -18.87 -6.26 -4.55
CA ARG A 944 -18.97 -4.93 -5.18
C ARG A 944 -18.19 -4.81 -6.50
N SER A 945 -17.18 -5.67 -6.71
CA SER A 945 -16.38 -5.84 -7.92
C SER A 945 -17.17 -5.70 -9.22
N GLY A 946 -18.26 -6.45 -9.31
CA GLY A 946 -19.11 -6.52 -10.48
C GLY A 946 -20.19 -5.44 -10.55
N THR A 947 -20.21 -4.46 -9.64
CA THR A 947 -21.31 -3.49 -9.51
C THR A 947 -20.87 -2.03 -9.38
N PHE A 948 -19.58 -1.72 -9.56
CA PHE A 948 -19.04 -0.35 -9.55
C PHE A 948 -17.92 -0.16 -10.60
N PHE A 949 -17.50 1.09 -10.83
CA PHE A 949 -16.72 1.51 -12.02
C PHE A 949 -15.38 2.18 -11.70
N GLY A 950 -14.83 1.95 -10.51
CA GLY A 950 -13.53 2.47 -10.05
C GLY A 950 -12.88 1.49 -9.07
N TYR A 951 -11.68 1.80 -8.59
CA TYR A 951 -10.91 0.90 -7.73
C TYR A 951 -10.69 -0.46 -8.39
N GLU A 952 -11.13 -1.56 -7.78
CA GLU A 952 -11.09 -2.90 -8.36
C GLU A 952 -12.16 -3.12 -9.44
N GLY A 953 -13.14 -2.22 -9.58
CA GLY A 953 -14.36 -2.42 -10.36
C GLY A 953 -14.23 -2.58 -11.87
N LEU A 954 -15.39 -2.63 -12.53
CA LEU A 954 -15.53 -2.91 -13.95
C LEU A 954 -14.74 -1.91 -14.82
N GLY A 955 -13.92 -2.46 -15.74
CA GLY A 955 -13.07 -1.69 -16.65
C GLY A 955 -11.84 -1.02 -15.99
N SER A 956 -11.61 -1.24 -14.69
CA SER A 956 -10.48 -0.66 -13.96
C SER A 956 -9.26 -1.59 -13.97
N ILE A 957 -8.09 -1.02 -14.28
CA ILE A 957 -6.80 -1.70 -14.11
C ILE A 957 -6.36 -1.49 -12.67
N TYR A 958 -6.04 -2.56 -11.95
CA TYR A 958 -5.47 -2.49 -10.60
C TYR A 958 -4.00 -2.87 -10.64
N TRP A 959 -3.12 -1.87 -10.55
CA TRP A 959 -1.72 -1.98 -10.98
C TRP A 959 -0.89 -2.95 -10.16
N HIS A 960 -1.21 -3.15 -8.88
CA HIS A 960 -0.51 -4.12 -8.05
C HIS A 960 -0.63 -5.56 -8.61
N MET A 961 -1.80 -5.95 -9.14
CA MET A 961 -1.95 -7.28 -9.74
C MET A 961 -1.21 -7.41 -11.07
N VAL A 962 -1.13 -6.32 -11.86
CA VAL A 962 -0.34 -6.28 -13.09
C VAL A 962 1.16 -6.42 -12.78
N SER A 963 1.67 -5.77 -11.73
CA SER A 963 3.07 -5.93 -11.33
C SER A 963 3.37 -7.31 -10.71
N LYS A 964 2.39 -7.96 -10.06
CA LYS A 964 2.51 -9.38 -9.71
C LYS A 964 2.61 -10.27 -10.94
N LEU A 965 1.82 -9.99 -11.99
CA LEU A 965 1.95 -10.67 -13.29
C LEU A 965 3.34 -10.46 -13.88
N LEU A 966 3.85 -9.22 -13.87
CA LEU A 966 5.20 -8.91 -14.35
C LEU A 966 6.26 -9.79 -13.66
N LEU A 967 6.20 -9.89 -12.33
CA LEU A 967 7.13 -10.73 -11.55
C LEU A 967 6.95 -12.22 -11.84
N ALA A 968 5.71 -12.72 -11.94
CA ALA A 968 5.43 -14.12 -12.25
C ALA A 968 5.91 -14.52 -13.66
N VAL A 969 5.70 -13.65 -14.64
CA VAL A 969 6.19 -13.82 -16.02
C VAL A 969 7.72 -13.77 -16.03
N GLN A 970 8.35 -12.91 -15.24
CA GLN A 970 9.81 -12.89 -15.08
C GLN A 970 10.35 -14.21 -14.53
N GLU A 971 9.78 -14.72 -13.43
CA GLU A 971 10.18 -16.02 -12.85
C GLU A 971 10.07 -17.14 -13.90
N CYS A 972 9.00 -17.14 -14.70
CA CYS A 972 8.81 -18.08 -15.80
C CYS A 972 9.85 -17.92 -16.92
N CYS A 973 10.19 -16.68 -17.29
CA CYS A 973 11.24 -16.37 -18.27
C CYS A 973 12.60 -16.89 -17.80
N LEU A 974 12.98 -16.59 -16.57
CA LEU A 974 14.24 -17.03 -15.97
C LEU A 974 14.31 -18.56 -15.86
N LYS A 975 13.20 -19.21 -15.49
CA LYS A 975 13.10 -20.68 -15.52
C LYS A 975 13.37 -21.22 -16.93
N ALA A 976 12.72 -20.68 -17.96
CA ALA A 976 12.90 -21.13 -19.34
C ALA A 976 14.35 -20.97 -19.82
N VAL A 977 15.01 -19.86 -19.46
CA VAL A 977 16.44 -19.64 -19.75
C VAL A 977 17.31 -20.68 -19.03
N ASN A 978 17.10 -20.88 -17.72
CA ASN A 978 17.92 -21.78 -16.91
C ASN A 978 17.75 -23.26 -17.31
N GLU A 979 16.58 -23.66 -17.78
CA GLU A 979 16.29 -25.02 -18.27
C GLU A 979 16.77 -25.24 -19.72
N GLY A 980 17.32 -24.23 -20.39
CA GLY A 980 17.76 -24.32 -21.79
C GLY A 980 16.59 -24.55 -22.75
N ALA A 981 15.44 -23.93 -22.49
CA ALA A 981 14.29 -24.00 -23.38
C ALA A 981 14.61 -23.43 -24.78
N ASN A 982 13.79 -23.75 -25.77
CA ASN A 982 13.97 -23.28 -27.14
C ASN A 982 13.96 -21.73 -27.22
N ASP A 983 14.92 -21.14 -27.93
CA ASP A 983 15.06 -19.68 -28.09
C ASP A 983 13.78 -18.98 -28.56
N LYS A 984 12.94 -19.64 -29.37
CA LYS A 984 11.66 -19.09 -29.83
C LYS A 984 10.64 -18.98 -28.70
N ILE A 985 10.65 -19.92 -27.74
CA ILE A 985 9.80 -19.87 -26.55
C ILE A 985 10.29 -18.74 -25.65
N ILE A 986 11.60 -18.69 -25.38
CA ILE A 986 12.21 -17.64 -24.54
C ILE A 986 11.91 -16.25 -25.12
N GLY A 987 12.14 -16.05 -26.42
CA GLY A 987 11.87 -14.78 -27.09
C GLY A 987 10.43 -14.32 -26.95
N LYS A 988 9.44 -15.22 -27.16
CA LYS A 988 8.02 -14.88 -26.96
C LYS A 988 7.67 -14.53 -25.52
N MET A 989 8.27 -15.23 -24.55
CA MET A 989 8.04 -14.92 -23.13
C MET A 989 8.63 -13.55 -22.77
N PHE A 990 9.78 -13.19 -23.34
CA PHE A 990 10.35 -11.85 -23.23
C PHE A 990 9.44 -10.78 -23.87
N ASP A 991 8.83 -11.06 -25.03
CA ASP A 991 7.87 -10.15 -25.65
C ASP A 991 6.70 -9.84 -24.68
N HIS A 992 6.11 -10.87 -24.07
CA HIS A 992 5.07 -10.70 -23.04
C HIS A 992 5.57 -9.89 -21.85
N TYR A 993 6.77 -10.20 -21.32
CA TYR A 993 7.36 -9.48 -20.20
C TYR A 993 7.51 -7.98 -20.48
N PHE A 994 8.13 -7.62 -21.60
CA PHE A 994 8.39 -6.22 -21.94
C PHE A 994 7.11 -5.48 -22.34
N GLU A 995 6.10 -6.17 -22.87
CA GLU A 995 4.78 -5.57 -23.11
C GLU A 995 4.06 -5.24 -21.80
N ILE A 996 4.06 -6.17 -20.83
CA ILE A 996 3.49 -5.94 -19.50
C ILE A 996 4.23 -4.76 -18.82
N GLN A 997 5.56 -4.74 -18.89
CA GLN A 997 6.38 -3.65 -18.36
C GLN A 997 6.01 -2.30 -19.00
N ALA A 998 5.87 -2.25 -20.33
CA ALA A 998 5.44 -1.05 -21.03
C ALA A 998 4.04 -0.60 -20.55
N GLY A 999 3.13 -1.56 -20.34
CA GLY A 999 1.80 -1.35 -19.77
C GLY A 999 1.79 -0.63 -18.42
N ILE A 1000 2.75 -0.90 -17.53
CA ILE A 1000 2.91 -0.21 -16.24
C ILE A 1000 3.05 1.32 -16.43
N GLY A 1001 3.69 1.74 -17.52
CA GLY A 1001 3.47 3.07 -18.06
C GLY A 1001 4.49 4.16 -17.70
N ALA A 1002 5.70 3.82 -17.24
CA ALA A 1002 6.76 4.82 -16.98
C ALA A 1002 7.08 5.71 -18.20
N HIS A 1003 6.82 5.20 -19.42
CA HIS A 1003 7.03 5.90 -20.70
C HIS A 1003 5.74 6.37 -21.38
N LYS A 1004 4.58 6.26 -20.72
CA LYS A 1004 3.33 6.85 -21.21
C LYS A 1004 3.44 8.38 -21.24
N SER A 1005 2.72 9.02 -22.16
CA SER A 1005 2.52 10.47 -22.04
C SER A 1005 1.78 10.79 -20.74
N PRO A 1006 1.99 11.96 -20.12
CA PRO A 1006 1.24 12.36 -18.94
C PRO A 1006 -0.27 12.35 -19.16
N GLU A 1007 -0.74 12.67 -20.37
CA GLU A 1007 -2.15 12.64 -20.73
C GLU A 1007 -2.73 11.21 -20.68
N LEU A 1008 -2.02 10.23 -21.27
CA LEU A 1008 -2.46 8.84 -21.25
C LEU A 1008 -2.36 8.21 -19.85
N TYR A 1009 -1.28 8.50 -19.13
CA TYR A 1009 -1.10 8.04 -17.75
C TYR A 1009 -2.11 8.73 -16.80
N GLY A 1010 -2.40 10.00 -17.06
CA GLY A 1010 -3.22 10.89 -16.26
C GLY A 1010 -2.54 11.46 -15.02
N ALA A 1011 -1.21 11.41 -14.95
CA ALA A 1011 -0.39 11.99 -13.87
C ALA A 1011 1.09 12.04 -14.31
N VAL A 1012 2.02 12.28 -13.37
CA VAL A 1012 3.46 12.11 -13.60
C VAL A 1012 3.76 10.60 -13.77
N PRO A 1013 4.22 10.12 -14.95
CA PRO A 1013 4.33 8.68 -15.23
C PRO A 1013 5.32 7.91 -14.34
N THR A 1014 6.27 8.60 -13.72
CA THR A 1014 7.23 7.97 -12.80
C THR A 1014 6.65 7.69 -11.40
N ASP A 1015 5.47 8.23 -11.07
CA ASP A 1015 4.83 8.01 -9.77
C ASP A 1015 3.89 6.79 -9.80
N PRO A 1016 3.95 5.87 -8.82
CA PRO A 1016 3.01 4.76 -8.73
C PRO A 1016 1.62 5.20 -8.23
N TYR A 1017 0.59 4.52 -8.72
CA TYR A 1017 -0.81 4.72 -8.38
C TYR A 1017 -1.50 3.36 -8.21
N SER A 1018 -2.54 3.25 -7.37
CA SER A 1018 -3.21 1.96 -7.14
C SER A 1018 -3.94 1.45 -8.38
N HIS A 1019 -4.67 2.33 -9.09
CA HIS A 1019 -5.55 1.89 -10.18
C HIS A 1019 -5.77 2.96 -11.26
N THR A 1020 -6.31 2.53 -12.41
CA THR A 1020 -6.72 3.41 -13.52
C THR A 1020 -8.09 2.94 -14.03
N PRO A 1021 -9.19 3.65 -13.70
CA PRO A 1021 -10.54 3.24 -14.10
C PRO A 1021 -10.75 3.43 -15.61
N GLY A 1022 -11.86 2.92 -16.13
CA GLY A 1022 -12.24 3.11 -17.54
C GLY A 1022 -12.52 4.56 -17.93
N THR A 1023 -12.70 5.45 -16.94
CA THR A 1023 -13.23 6.81 -17.13
C THR A 1023 -12.26 7.94 -16.74
N LYS A 1024 -11.08 7.60 -16.22
CA LYS A 1024 -10.08 8.56 -15.73
C LYS A 1024 -8.67 7.98 -15.92
N GLY A 1025 -7.66 8.84 -15.77
CA GLY A 1025 -6.27 8.38 -15.61
C GLY A 1025 -5.97 7.85 -14.21
N ALA A 1026 -4.67 7.73 -13.87
CA ALA A 1026 -4.19 7.13 -12.64
C ALA A 1026 -4.80 7.75 -11.36
N GLN A 1027 -5.21 6.89 -10.41
CA GLN A 1027 -5.88 7.29 -9.16
C GLN A 1027 -5.19 6.65 -7.94
N GLN A 1028 -5.24 7.38 -6.82
CA GLN A 1028 -4.62 7.04 -5.53
C GLN A 1028 -3.08 6.96 -5.55
N PRO A 1029 -2.37 8.09 -5.38
CA PRO A 1029 -0.91 8.15 -5.52
C PRO A 1029 -0.16 7.41 -4.41
N GLY A 1030 1.07 6.98 -4.70
CA GLY A 1030 2.11 6.66 -3.73
C GLY A 1030 2.13 5.22 -3.23
N MET A 1031 1.73 5.00 -1.97
CA MET A 1031 1.99 3.78 -1.20
C MET A 1031 1.09 2.58 -1.58
N THR A 1032 1.18 2.14 -2.83
CA THR A 1032 0.58 0.88 -3.34
C THR A 1032 1.56 -0.29 -3.22
N GLY A 1033 1.06 -1.51 -2.97
CA GLY A 1033 1.88 -2.73 -2.95
C GLY A 1033 2.54 -3.06 -4.29
N GLN A 1034 2.11 -2.41 -5.38
CA GLN A 1034 2.74 -2.49 -6.70
C GLN A 1034 4.27 -2.30 -6.64
N VAL A 1035 4.72 -1.34 -5.84
CA VAL A 1035 6.12 -0.90 -5.85
C VAL A 1035 7.10 -1.99 -5.44
N LYS A 1036 6.69 -2.90 -4.55
CA LYS A 1036 7.56 -4.00 -4.10
C LYS A 1036 7.79 -5.01 -5.22
N GLU A 1037 6.75 -5.28 -6.02
CA GLU A 1037 6.82 -6.21 -7.14
C GLU A 1037 7.72 -5.65 -8.26
N ASP A 1038 7.61 -4.35 -8.52
CA ASP A 1038 8.46 -3.66 -9.50
C ASP A 1038 9.93 -3.62 -9.05
N ILE A 1039 10.23 -3.46 -7.74
CA ILE A 1039 11.60 -3.53 -7.21
C ILE A 1039 12.21 -4.92 -7.44
N LEU A 1040 11.47 -5.98 -7.08
CA LEU A 1040 11.94 -7.36 -7.27
C LEU A 1040 12.12 -7.67 -8.76
N SER A 1041 11.18 -7.23 -9.60
CA SER A 1041 11.29 -7.33 -11.05
C SER A 1041 12.54 -6.62 -11.56
N ARG A 1042 12.83 -5.41 -11.06
CA ARG A 1042 14.03 -4.67 -11.46
C ARG A 1042 15.32 -5.39 -11.07
N PHE A 1043 15.38 -6.00 -9.89
CA PHE A 1043 16.54 -6.82 -9.49
C PHE A 1043 16.70 -8.07 -10.36
N GLY A 1044 15.58 -8.69 -10.78
CA GLY A 1044 15.59 -9.80 -11.73
C GLY A 1044 16.07 -9.40 -13.13
N GLU A 1045 15.68 -8.22 -13.64
CA GLU A 1045 16.20 -7.67 -14.91
C GLU A 1045 17.71 -7.45 -14.87
N LEU A 1046 18.19 -6.87 -13.77
CA LEU A 1046 19.61 -6.67 -13.50
C LEU A 1046 20.34 -8.01 -13.27
N GLY A 1047 19.63 -9.12 -13.14
CA GLY A 1047 20.20 -10.46 -13.01
C GLY A 1047 20.83 -10.74 -11.65
N LEU A 1048 20.33 -10.14 -10.58
CA LEU A 1048 20.83 -10.38 -9.24
C LEU A 1048 20.28 -11.70 -8.72
N VAL A 1049 21.14 -12.73 -8.64
CA VAL A 1049 20.74 -14.07 -8.21
C VAL A 1049 21.61 -14.50 -7.05
N VAL A 1050 20.99 -14.83 -5.93
CA VAL A 1050 21.68 -15.44 -4.78
C VAL A 1050 21.31 -16.91 -4.74
N THR A 1051 22.31 -17.77 -4.59
CA THR A 1051 22.11 -19.22 -4.42
C THR A 1051 23.20 -19.74 -3.50
N ASP A 1052 22.81 -20.53 -2.52
CA ASP A 1052 23.71 -21.08 -1.49
C ASP A 1052 24.60 -20.00 -0.83
N GLY A 1053 24.10 -18.79 -0.62
CA GLY A 1053 24.81 -17.65 -0.02
C GLY A 1053 25.85 -16.99 -0.93
N ILE A 1054 25.80 -17.23 -2.23
CA ILE A 1054 26.70 -16.65 -3.23
C ILE A 1054 25.91 -15.74 -4.18
N LEU A 1055 26.33 -14.48 -4.30
CA LEU A 1055 25.78 -13.56 -5.28
C LEU A 1055 26.38 -13.79 -6.67
N SER A 1056 25.51 -13.94 -7.66
CA SER A 1056 25.84 -14.07 -9.08
C SER A 1056 25.09 -13.03 -9.91
N PHE A 1057 25.67 -12.66 -11.04
CA PHE A 1057 25.12 -11.68 -11.98
C PHE A 1057 24.74 -12.38 -13.29
N LYS A 1058 23.44 -12.58 -13.53
CA LYS A 1058 22.88 -13.28 -14.69
C LYS A 1058 21.85 -12.42 -15.45
N PRO A 1059 22.26 -11.29 -16.06
CA PRO A 1059 21.35 -10.29 -16.64
C PRO A 1059 20.75 -10.70 -17.99
N SER A 1060 20.12 -11.87 -18.06
CA SER A 1060 19.58 -12.47 -19.30
C SER A 1060 18.43 -11.67 -19.90
N MET A 1061 17.78 -10.82 -19.10
CA MET A 1061 16.66 -9.97 -19.50
C MET A 1061 17.04 -8.48 -19.63
N LEU A 1062 18.30 -8.11 -19.35
CA LEU A 1062 18.74 -6.72 -19.42
C LEU A 1062 18.86 -6.28 -20.88
N ARG A 1063 18.16 -5.19 -21.24
CA ARG A 1063 18.21 -4.66 -22.60
C ARG A 1063 19.49 -3.87 -22.85
N LYS A 1064 20.05 -4.01 -24.05
CA LYS A 1064 21.25 -3.26 -24.47
C LYS A 1064 21.06 -1.74 -24.42
N SER A 1065 19.84 -1.26 -24.58
CA SER A 1065 19.48 0.16 -24.52
C SER A 1065 19.61 0.78 -23.14
N GLU A 1066 19.86 0.00 -22.08
CA GLU A 1066 20.05 0.55 -20.73
C GLU A 1066 21.49 1.00 -20.44
N PHE A 1067 22.46 0.58 -21.26
CA PHE A 1067 23.85 1.00 -21.13
C PHE A 1067 24.05 2.42 -21.66
N LEU A 1068 24.84 3.23 -20.95
CA LEU A 1068 25.08 4.63 -21.29
C LEU A 1068 25.79 4.80 -22.64
N ASP A 1069 25.29 5.72 -23.46
CA ASP A 1069 25.95 6.13 -24.71
C ASP A 1069 27.16 7.07 -24.48
N TYR A 1070 27.18 7.76 -23.33
CA TYR A 1070 28.26 8.69 -22.94
C TYR A 1070 28.54 8.60 -21.44
N ALA A 1071 29.78 8.90 -21.05
CA ALA A 1071 30.20 8.79 -19.65
C ALA A 1071 29.48 9.81 -18.74
N GLN A 1072 28.96 9.36 -17.60
CA GLN A 1072 28.21 10.17 -16.64
C GLN A 1072 28.68 9.91 -15.21
N ASP A 1073 28.42 10.85 -14.30
CA ASP A 1073 28.76 10.73 -12.89
C ASP A 1073 27.59 10.09 -12.15
N PHE A 1074 27.85 8.99 -11.43
CA PHE A 1074 26.90 8.35 -10.54
C PHE A 1074 27.09 8.87 -9.12
N TYR A 1075 26.11 9.63 -8.65
CA TYR A 1075 26.04 10.12 -7.28
C TYR A 1075 25.33 9.07 -6.42
N TYR A 1076 26.00 8.57 -5.39
CA TYR A 1076 25.44 7.57 -4.48
C TYR A 1076 25.77 7.88 -3.02
N VAL A 1077 25.16 7.13 -2.11
CA VAL A 1077 25.39 7.24 -0.65
C VAL A 1077 25.92 5.92 -0.14
N ASP A 1078 27.10 5.94 0.48
CA ASP A 1078 27.69 4.74 1.07
C ASP A 1078 27.00 4.33 2.39
N VAL A 1079 27.33 3.13 2.90
CA VAL A 1079 26.75 2.61 4.15
C VAL A 1079 27.03 3.47 5.39
N HIS A 1080 27.98 4.41 5.34
CA HIS A 1080 28.22 5.39 6.40
C HIS A 1080 27.45 6.71 6.17
N GLN A 1081 26.46 6.69 5.27
CA GLN A 1081 25.59 7.83 4.96
C GLN A 1081 26.35 9.02 4.34
N LYS A 1082 27.52 8.76 3.70
CA LYS A 1082 28.29 9.80 3.02
C LYS A 1082 28.03 9.79 1.53
N LYS A 1083 27.90 10.98 0.96
CA LYS A 1083 27.83 11.18 -0.50
C LYS A 1083 29.15 10.79 -1.15
N GLN A 1084 29.06 10.05 -2.23
CA GLN A 1084 30.18 9.63 -3.05
C GLN A 1084 29.83 9.85 -4.53
N ILE A 1085 30.88 9.91 -5.37
CA ILE A 1085 30.75 10.06 -6.81
C ILE A 1085 31.59 8.99 -7.49
N LEU A 1086 31.03 8.33 -8.49
CA LEU A 1086 31.73 7.35 -9.31
C LEU A 1086 31.52 7.66 -10.80
N LYS A 1087 32.61 7.69 -11.58
CA LYS A 1087 32.52 7.89 -13.03
C LYS A 1087 32.07 6.58 -13.70
N VAL A 1088 30.94 6.62 -14.40
CA VAL A 1088 30.43 5.51 -15.20
C VAL A 1088 30.73 5.80 -16.67
N ASN A 1089 31.42 4.90 -17.35
CA ASN A 1089 31.88 5.10 -18.73
C ASN A 1089 30.78 4.77 -19.76
N THR A 1090 31.02 5.13 -21.03
CA THR A 1090 30.22 4.65 -22.16
C THR A 1090 30.21 3.11 -22.21
N GLY A 1091 29.07 2.52 -22.54
CA GLY A 1091 28.87 1.07 -22.54
C GLY A 1091 28.76 0.47 -21.14
N SER A 1092 28.50 1.29 -20.13
CA SER A 1092 28.30 0.88 -18.74
C SER A 1092 26.99 1.43 -18.15
N LEU A 1093 26.54 0.84 -17.05
CA LEU A 1093 25.47 1.37 -16.18
C LEU A 1093 25.83 1.11 -14.72
N ALA A 1094 25.15 1.78 -13.78
CA ALA A 1094 25.39 1.59 -12.36
C ALA A 1094 24.08 1.51 -11.54
N PHE A 1095 24.13 0.76 -10.46
CA PHE A 1095 23.07 0.65 -9.45
C PHE A 1095 23.70 0.30 -8.10
N THR A 1096 22.92 0.17 -7.03
CA THR A 1096 23.42 -0.35 -5.75
C THR A 1096 22.74 -1.65 -5.36
N TYR A 1097 23.45 -2.48 -4.60
CA TYR A 1097 22.89 -3.64 -3.91
C TYR A 1097 23.51 -3.76 -2.53
N CYS A 1098 22.69 -3.90 -1.49
CA CYS A 1098 23.13 -3.74 -0.10
C CYS A 1098 23.91 -2.43 0.11
N GLN A 1099 23.51 -1.37 -0.60
CA GLN A 1099 24.11 -0.04 -0.61
C GLN A 1099 25.57 0.03 -1.12
N VAL A 1100 26.06 -1.02 -1.81
CA VAL A 1100 27.35 -1.00 -2.51
C VAL A 1100 27.11 -0.76 -4.00
N PRO A 1101 27.83 0.18 -4.64
CA PRO A 1101 27.69 0.43 -6.06
C PRO A 1101 28.20 -0.75 -6.91
N ILE A 1102 27.36 -1.19 -7.85
CA ILE A 1102 27.65 -2.20 -8.85
C ILE A 1102 27.62 -1.54 -10.23
N ILE A 1103 28.65 -1.82 -11.05
CA ILE A 1103 28.84 -1.24 -12.37
C ILE A 1103 28.85 -2.36 -13.39
N TYR A 1104 27.87 -2.41 -14.27
CA TYR A 1104 27.92 -3.31 -15.42
C TYR A 1104 28.65 -2.64 -16.56
N THR A 1105 29.53 -3.36 -17.25
CA THR A 1105 30.31 -2.83 -18.39
C THR A 1105 30.36 -3.86 -19.50
N GLN A 1106 30.03 -3.44 -20.72
CA GLN A 1106 30.18 -4.26 -21.92
C GLN A 1106 31.66 -4.54 -22.23
N SER A 1107 32.01 -5.82 -22.35
CA SER A 1107 33.39 -6.34 -22.46
C SER A 1107 33.47 -7.51 -23.44
N ILE A 1108 34.68 -7.91 -23.81
CA ILE A 1108 34.96 -9.10 -24.65
C ILE A 1108 34.97 -10.38 -23.80
N ALA A 1109 35.27 -10.25 -22.51
CA ALA A 1109 35.34 -11.36 -21.57
C ALA A 1109 34.54 -11.05 -20.32
N GLU A 1110 33.90 -12.08 -19.77
CA GLU A 1110 33.15 -12.03 -18.52
C GLU A 1110 34.07 -12.20 -17.32
N ASN A 1111 33.98 -11.27 -16.37
CA ASN A 1111 34.63 -11.37 -15.06
C ASN A 1111 34.00 -10.36 -14.10
N ILE A 1112 34.28 -10.54 -12.81
CA ILE A 1112 33.94 -9.57 -11.77
C ILE A 1112 35.23 -9.00 -11.19
N LEU A 1113 35.24 -7.68 -10.99
CA LEU A 1113 36.27 -6.95 -10.29
C LEU A 1113 35.70 -6.32 -9.03
N VAL A 1114 36.27 -6.67 -7.88
CA VAL A 1114 35.86 -6.13 -6.57
C VAL A 1114 36.97 -5.24 -6.04
N MET A 1115 36.65 -3.97 -5.83
CA MET A 1115 37.54 -3.00 -5.20
C MET A 1115 37.19 -2.85 -3.73
N PHE A 1116 38.17 -2.93 -2.86
CA PHE A 1116 38.00 -2.78 -1.42
C PHE A 1116 38.43 -1.40 -0.93
N ASN A 1117 37.93 -0.99 0.25
CA ASN A 1117 38.17 0.33 0.81
C ASN A 1117 39.61 0.58 1.27
N ASP A 1118 40.40 -0.48 1.50
CA ASP A 1118 41.84 -0.41 1.78
C ASP A 1118 42.71 -0.36 0.49
N GLY A 1119 42.07 -0.38 -0.68
CA GLY A 1119 42.72 -0.29 -1.98
C GLY A 1119 43.12 -1.62 -2.61
N HIS A 1120 42.88 -2.77 -1.96
CA HIS A 1120 43.10 -4.07 -2.63
C HIS A 1120 41.97 -4.38 -3.63
N GLU A 1121 42.31 -5.20 -4.62
CA GLU A 1121 41.43 -5.57 -5.72
C GLU A 1121 41.44 -7.09 -5.89
N VAL A 1122 40.26 -7.68 -6.11
CA VAL A 1122 40.10 -9.11 -6.38
C VAL A 1122 39.34 -9.27 -7.69
N THR A 1123 39.84 -10.14 -8.56
CA THR A 1123 39.16 -10.54 -9.81
C THR A 1123 38.62 -11.95 -9.67
N PHE A 1124 37.39 -12.17 -10.12
CA PHE A 1124 36.77 -13.49 -10.23
C PHE A 1124 36.52 -13.79 -11.70
N ASP A 1125 36.95 -14.98 -12.14
CA ASP A 1125 36.60 -15.49 -13.47
C ASP A 1125 35.10 -15.84 -13.50
N GLY A 1126 34.39 -15.40 -14.54
CA GLY A 1126 32.94 -15.57 -14.65
C GLY A 1126 32.12 -14.53 -13.88
N LEU A 1127 30.85 -14.85 -13.61
CA LEU A 1127 29.85 -13.90 -13.11
C LEU A 1127 29.31 -14.26 -11.71
N SER A 1128 30.12 -14.90 -10.88
CA SER A 1128 29.80 -15.20 -9.49
C SER A 1128 30.90 -14.72 -8.54
N LEU A 1129 30.50 -14.13 -7.41
CA LEU A 1129 31.41 -13.85 -6.30
C LEU A 1129 31.76 -15.16 -5.56
N ASP A 1130 32.70 -15.09 -4.62
CA ASP A 1130 32.82 -16.13 -3.60
C ASP A 1130 31.87 -15.88 -2.41
N ARG A 1131 31.73 -16.88 -1.54
CA ARG A 1131 30.90 -16.79 -0.33
C ARG A 1131 31.37 -15.68 0.60
N VAL A 1132 32.68 -15.53 0.77
CA VAL A 1132 33.27 -14.56 1.71
C VAL A 1132 32.93 -13.12 1.30
N THR A 1133 33.08 -12.79 0.02
CA THR A 1133 32.76 -11.47 -0.52
C THR A 1133 31.26 -11.22 -0.51
N SER A 1134 30.45 -12.22 -0.85
CA SER A 1134 28.98 -12.15 -0.76
C SER A 1134 28.52 -11.86 0.67
N GLU A 1135 29.06 -12.57 1.66
CA GLU A 1135 28.76 -12.30 3.07
C GLU A 1135 29.19 -10.90 3.53
N MET A 1136 30.33 -10.39 3.06
CA MET A 1136 30.75 -9.02 3.39
C MET A 1136 29.76 -7.97 2.89
N LEU A 1137 29.19 -8.21 1.71
CA LEU A 1137 28.14 -7.39 1.10
C LEU A 1137 26.85 -7.45 1.92
N PHE A 1138 26.32 -8.65 2.16
CA PHE A 1138 25.05 -8.86 2.89
C PHE A 1138 25.11 -8.32 4.33
N LYS A 1139 26.27 -8.48 4.99
CA LYS A 1139 26.55 -7.94 6.34
C LYS A 1139 26.87 -6.45 6.35
N ARG A 1140 26.88 -5.78 5.20
CA ARG A 1140 27.14 -4.34 5.06
C ARG A 1140 28.39 -3.87 5.81
N ARG A 1141 29.47 -4.66 5.77
CA ARG A 1141 30.68 -4.44 6.59
C ARG A 1141 31.54 -3.23 6.19
N HIS A 1142 31.10 -2.45 5.19
CA HIS A 1142 31.88 -1.35 4.60
C HIS A 1142 33.31 -1.74 4.20
N LYS A 1143 33.50 -2.98 3.70
CA LYS A 1143 34.80 -3.44 3.18
C LYS A 1143 34.91 -3.29 1.67
N ILE A 1144 33.81 -3.52 0.95
CA ILE A 1144 33.72 -3.38 -0.50
C ILE A 1144 33.41 -1.92 -0.83
N LYS A 1145 34.20 -1.35 -1.73
CA LYS A 1145 34.03 0.01 -2.25
C LYS A 1145 33.08 0.05 -3.44
N TRP A 1146 33.32 -0.82 -4.42
CA TRP A 1146 32.47 -1.03 -5.60
C TRP A 1146 32.73 -2.40 -6.22
N ILE A 1147 31.76 -2.89 -6.98
CA ILE A 1147 31.86 -4.11 -7.78
C ILE A 1147 31.66 -3.75 -9.24
N LYS A 1148 32.60 -4.11 -10.12
CA LYS A 1148 32.46 -3.96 -11.56
C LYS A 1148 32.29 -5.33 -12.19
N VAL A 1149 31.22 -5.50 -12.96
CA VAL A 1149 30.88 -6.73 -13.66
C VAL A 1149 31.07 -6.48 -15.15
N ASN A 1150 32.02 -7.19 -15.76
CA ASN A 1150 32.23 -7.15 -17.18
C ASN A 1150 31.34 -8.21 -17.83
N LEU A 1151 30.41 -7.78 -18.68
CA LEU A 1151 29.44 -8.62 -19.36
C LEU A 1151 29.83 -8.77 -20.83
N ASN A 1152 29.61 -9.95 -21.41
CA ASN A 1152 29.85 -10.13 -22.84
C ASN A 1152 28.90 -9.23 -23.67
N LYS A 1153 29.39 -8.76 -24.83
CA LYS A 1153 28.73 -7.75 -25.68
C LYS A 1153 27.47 -8.22 -26.41
#